data_AF-A0A921ZK17-F1
#
_entry.id   AF-A0A921ZK17-F1
#
_cell.length_a   1.000
_cell.length_b   1.000
_cell.length_c   1.000
_cell.angle_alpha   90.00
_cell.angle_beta   90.00
_cell.angle_gamma   90.00
#
_symmetry.space_group_name_H-M   'P 1'
#
loop_
_entity.id
_entity.type
_entity.pdbx_description
1 polymer ?
#
loop_
_entity_poly.entity_id
_entity_poly.type
_entity_poly.pdbx_seq_one_letter_code
_entity_poly.pdbx_strand_id
1 'polypeptide(L)'
;MLLSHQLSIIGERYLNIGVVSCLAFCKLKMDSLNNPIRQRINKIFDNHIITDNSDVLHTVSGLCSSNSAYTRRVLVNEIEKRDMLVNKTVLCEYNKVKDKLQTLLDSLHCLGTAVDDMSNRLRVTKTKTHHIITQTTKLKDERKKTEKKHVWVNAYVSNFQLSPEKIEYLSNVSIKTPLTLDFFTTLSQVEKLYDNCKILVKCWYETSAFDIMETVGLQQEVAIEKLYHWTIGACLSTDSPHNALVPTALAKFQNRQVLFSNIIDEYCSARKATIVQLFIDALTKGTTSGSKPIEFYANDAKRYIGDILTWVYQAIPIEKENLCLLFKYCNMDNKNDQIIEALTSIIEAICPLLKVRIELILKPDKDPLILWSITNLIIYYRDIIQSTINKGHLVNTLEELLKKSEEVFLVTLESKIQKELSHGVKAPPVDLNPSVVVTDLVSFLRDLLAIMNISNNINTADKKLIITHILDPLLQAINETACHLSSTDMSVYMLNCIYHIQCTLSLYTVMDEYNERLQAQSEAQIDTLTSEQASYLVANLNLGPIYTILQEKTSGPLSAIPGMDTSTLKTFLKKFDMFLVSPEVYVLPQLNLLLSHSHKSHVRKRAFDVILAIYAQLYHDVHNPANGYSDPQAIVKRTPEEVNKLLM
;
A
#
# COMPACT_ATOMS: atom_id res chain seq x y z
N MET A 1 -34.17 -38.83 0.67
CA MET A 1 -35.14 -39.92 0.94
C MET A 1 -36.02 -39.57 2.13
N LEU A 2 -36.83 -38.50 2.04
CA LEU A 2 -37.88 -38.16 3.04
C LEU A 2 -38.84 -37.04 2.57
N LEU A 3 -39.03 -36.88 1.26
CA LEU A 3 -39.97 -35.88 0.70
C LEU A 3 -40.70 -36.37 -0.56
N SER A 4 -40.75 -37.68 -0.78
CA SER A 4 -41.47 -38.32 -1.89
C SER A 4 -42.69 -39.12 -1.44
N HIS A 5 -43.07 -39.05 -0.15
CA HIS A 5 -44.15 -39.87 0.40
C HIS A 5 -45.42 -39.12 0.82
N GLN A 6 -45.56 -37.83 0.45
CA GLN A 6 -46.75 -37.02 0.79
C GLN A 6 -47.54 -36.47 -0.41
N LEU A 7 -47.24 -36.85 -1.65
CA LEU A 7 -48.01 -36.41 -2.84
C LEU A 7 -48.74 -37.54 -3.58
N SER A 8 -48.77 -38.75 -3.02
CA SER A 8 -49.52 -39.90 -3.58
C SER A 8 -51.00 -39.98 -3.17
N ILE A 9 -51.53 -38.99 -2.44
CA ILE A 9 -52.88 -39.08 -1.83
C ILE A 9 -53.87 -38.03 -2.39
N ILE A 10 -53.47 -37.24 -3.39
CA ILE A 10 -54.34 -36.18 -3.96
C ILE A 10 -54.66 -36.41 -5.47
N GLY A 11 -54.17 -37.50 -6.06
CA GLY A 11 -54.37 -37.83 -7.49
C GLY A 11 -55.51 -38.81 -7.82
N GLU A 12 -56.25 -39.31 -6.82
CA GLU A 12 -57.26 -40.38 -7.01
C GLU A 12 -58.71 -39.92 -6.76
N ARG A 13 -58.99 -38.61 -6.79
CA ARG A 13 -60.34 -38.06 -6.52
C ARG A 13 -60.95 -37.18 -7.61
N TYR A 14 -60.45 -37.23 -8.84
CA TYR A 14 -61.04 -36.47 -9.97
C TYR A 14 -61.20 -37.29 -11.26
N LEU A 15 -61.65 -38.55 -11.15
CA LEU A 15 -62.06 -39.34 -12.32
C LEU A 15 -63.45 -39.98 -12.20
N ASN A 16 -64.30 -39.56 -11.25
CA ASN A 16 -65.57 -40.25 -10.99
C ASN A 16 -66.76 -39.31 -10.70
N ILE A 17 -66.85 -38.20 -11.44
CA ILE A 17 -68.05 -37.36 -11.48
C ILE A 17 -68.23 -36.91 -12.93
N GLY A 18 -69.13 -37.59 -13.67
CA GLY A 18 -69.48 -37.18 -15.04
C GLY A 18 -69.90 -38.27 -16.03
N VAL A 19 -70.23 -39.50 -15.59
CA VAL A 19 -70.79 -40.56 -16.47
C VAL A 19 -72.02 -41.22 -15.84
N VAL A 20 -72.86 -40.44 -15.15
CA VAL A 20 -74.19 -40.88 -14.68
C VAL A 20 -75.21 -39.80 -15.01
N SER A 21 -75.54 -39.67 -16.29
CA SER A 21 -76.79 -39.12 -16.82
C SER A 21 -76.71 -39.18 -18.35
N CYS A 22 -77.81 -39.57 -19.01
CA CYS A 22 -77.96 -39.74 -20.47
C CYS A 22 -77.59 -41.10 -21.10
N LEU A 23 -77.79 -42.21 -20.37
CA LEU A 23 -77.98 -43.55 -20.96
C LEU A 23 -79.38 -44.14 -20.68
N ALA A 24 -80.32 -43.28 -20.31
CA ALA A 24 -81.73 -43.60 -20.15
C ALA A 24 -82.54 -42.72 -21.09
N PHE A 25 -82.60 -43.07 -22.38
CA PHE A 25 -83.76 -42.88 -23.25
C PHE A 25 -83.46 -43.50 -24.63
N CYS A 26 -84.43 -44.21 -25.19
CA CYS A 26 -84.45 -44.82 -26.54
C CYS A 26 -83.72 -46.15 -26.75
N LYS A 27 -84.04 -47.15 -25.91
CA LYS A 27 -84.03 -48.57 -26.31
C LYS A 27 -85.38 -49.21 -25.94
N LEU A 28 -86.41 -48.90 -26.71
CA LEU A 28 -87.70 -49.61 -26.75
C LEU A 28 -87.97 -49.91 -28.23
N LYS A 29 -87.50 -51.06 -28.72
CA LYS A 29 -88.27 -52.31 -28.85
C LYS A 29 -89.40 -52.18 -29.88
N MET A 30 -89.06 -52.53 -31.13
CA MET A 30 -89.95 -53.24 -32.04
C MET A 30 -90.61 -54.39 -31.26
N ASP A 31 -91.94 -54.41 -31.20
CA ASP A 31 -92.75 -55.57 -31.57
C ASP A 31 -94.24 -55.28 -31.36
N SER A 32 -95.05 -55.85 -32.26
CA SER A 32 -96.49 -56.17 -32.16
C SER A 32 -97.58 -55.14 -32.59
N LEU A 33 -98.25 -55.53 -33.69
CA LEU A 33 -99.71 -55.59 -33.89
C LEU A 33 -100.59 -54.33 -33.76
N ASN A 34 -100.85 -53.67 -34.91
CA ASN A 34 -102.19 -53.48 -35.51
C ASN A 34 -102.01 -52.43 -36.61
N ASN A 35 -102.14 -52.78 -37.89
CA ASN A 35 -101.99 -51.79 -38.96
C ASN A 35 -103.39 -51.21 -39.28
N PRO A 36 -103.76 -50.03 -38.74
CA PRO A 36 -105.13 -49.48 -38.80
C PRO A 36 -105.61 -49.21 -40.23
N ILE A 37 -104.68 -49.15 -41.18
CA ILE A 37 -104.94 -48.93 -42.61
C ILE A 37 -105.61 -50.17 -43.23
N ARG A 38 -105.22 -51.38 -42.82
CA ARG A 38 -105.77 -52.63 -43.38
C ARG A 38 -107.24 -52.82 -43.01
N GLN A 39 -107.64 -52.41 -41.80
CA GLN A 39 -109.05 -52.45 -41.37
C GLN A 39 -109.92 -51.41 -42.10
N ARG A 40 -109.38 -50.24 -42.43
CA ARG A 40 -110.10 -49.22 -43.20
C ARG A 40 -110.30 -49.63 -44.66
N ILE A 41 -109.33 -50.31 -45.27
CA ILE A 41 -109.43 -50.77 -46.66
C ILE A 41 -110.50 -51.85 -46.80
N ASN A 42 -110.54 -52.83 -45.90
CA ASN A 42 -111.56 -53.89 -45.98
C ASN A 42 -112.99 -53.35 -45.82
N LYS A 43 -113.22 -52.35 -44.96
CA LYS A 43 -114.55 -51.73 -44.80
C LYS A 43 -115.06 -50.95 -46.03
N ILE A 44 -114.16 -50.49 -46.90
CA ILE A 44 -114.54 -49.71 -48.09
C ILE A 44 -114.97 -50.65 -49.23
N PHE A 45 -114.36 -51.83 -49.34
CA PHE A 45 -114.69 -52.78 -50.41
C PHE A 45 -116.04 -53.46 -50.22
N ASP A 46 -116.46 -53.74 -48.98
CA ASP A 46 -117.72 -54.45 -48.72
C ASP A 46 -119.00 -53.65 -49.06
N ASN A 47 -118.91 -52.33 -49.25
CA ASN A 47 -120.09 -51.44 -49.30
C ASN A 47 -120.64 -51.11 -50.71
N HIS A 48 -120.05 -51.58 -51.82
CA HIS A 48 -120.36 -51.02 -53.15
C HIS A 48 -120.87 -51.97 -54.25
N ILE A 49 -121.40 -53.17 -53.94
CA ILE A 49 -121.77 -54.16 -54.97
C ILE A 49 -123.27 -54.49 -55.13
N ILE A 50 -124.22 -53.84 -54.44
CA ILE A 50 -125.66 -54.16 -54.60
C ILE A 50 -126.46 -52.84 -54.43
N THR A 51 -127.51 -52.42 -55.15
CA THR A 51 -128.52 -52.94 -56.09
C THR A 51 -129.20 -51.63 -56.67
N ASP A 52 -129.94 -51.53 -57.78
CA ASP A 52 -131.28 -52.08 -58.00
C ASP A 52 -131.69 -52.04 -59.48
N ASN A 53 -132.15 -53.20 -59.96
CA ASN A 53 -132.44 -53.57 -61.35
C ASN A 53 -133.93 -53.44 -61.73
N SER A 54 -134.64 -52.41 -61.27
CA SER A 54 -136.07 -52.22 -61.61
C SER A 54 -136.30 -51.45 -62.93
N ASP A 55 -135.46 -50.45 -63.25
CA ASP A 55 -135.71 -49.55 -64.38
C ASP A 55 -135.35 -50.13 -65.75
N VAL A 56 -134.41 -51.10 -65.79
CA VAL A 56 -133.95 -51.68 -67.07
C VAL A 56 -135.05 -52.49 -67.74
N LEU A 57 -135.87 -53.22 -66.98
CA LEU A 57 -136.92 -54.06 -67.54
C LEU A 57 -138.05 -53.25 -68.21
N HIS A 58 -138.32 -52.01 -67.77
CA HIS A 58 -139.28 -51.14 -68.43
C HIS A 58 -138.81 -50.62 -69.80
N THR A 59 -137.49 -50.40 -69.97
CA THR A 59 -136.95 -49.94 -71.27
C THR A 59 -136.89 -51.03 -72.34
N VAL A 60 -136.84 -52.31 -71.94
CA VAL A 60 -136.79 -53.46 -72.86
C VAL A 60 -138.17 -53.74 -73.49
N SER A 61 -139.27 -53.41 -72.80
CA SER A 61 -140.64 -53.66 -73.29
C SER A 61 -141.12 -52.69 -74.37
N GLY A 62 -140.58 -51.47 -74.42
CA GLY A 62 -141.06 -50.42 -75.35
C GLY A 62 -140.60 -50.58 -76.80
N LEU A 63 -139.63 -51.45 -77.08
CA LEU A 63 -138.99 -51.60 -78.39
C LEU A 63 -139.52 -52.78 -79.22
N CYS A 64 -140.55 -53.49 -78.74
CA CYS A 64 -141.02 -54.74 -79.35
C CYS A 64 -142.48 -54.66 -79.84
N SER A 65 -142.72 -53.99 -80.98
CA SER A 65 -144.00 -54.09 -81.71
C SER A 65 -143.91 -54.75 -83.10
N SER A 66 -142.76 -55.32 -83.48
CA SER A 66 -142.70 -56.44 -84.46
C SER A 66 -141.34 -57.17 -84.40
N ASN A 67 -141.37 -58.50 -84.50
CA ASN A 67 -140.21 -59.39 -84.34
C ASN A 67 -139.49 -59.55 -85.69
N SER A 68 -138.29 -58.98 -85.81
CA SER A 68 -137.41 -59.09 -86.97
C SER A 68 -135.95 -59.24 -86.51
N ALA A 69 -135.13 -59.97 -87.26
CA ALA A 69 -133.72 -60.20 -86.95
C ALA A 69 -132.87 -58.90 -86.86
N TYR A 70 -133.37 -57.80 -87.42
CA TYR A 70 -132.69 -56.49 -87.41
C TYR A 70 -132.69 -55.84 -86.02
N THR A 71 -133.80 -55.88 -85.29
CA THR A 71 -133.95 -55.23 -83.97
C THR A 71 -133.11 -55.88 -82.87
N ARG A 72 -132.80 -57.18 -82.99
CA ARG A 72 -131.97 -57.92 -82.01
C ARG A 72 -130.47 -57.54 -82.07
N ARG A 73 -129.96 -57.21 -83.27
CA ARG A 73 -128.57 -56.75 -83.45
C ARG A 73 -128.35 -55.32 -82.96
N VAL A 74 -129.35 -54.45 -83.11
CA VAL A 74 -129.27 -53.05 -82.65
C VAL A 74 -129.20 -52.97 -81.12
N LEU A 75 -129.90 -53.84 -80.40
CA LEU A 75 -129.88 -53.91 -78.93
C LEU A 75 -128.53 -54.37 -78.35
N VAL A 76 -127.90 -55.41 -78.93
CA VAL A 76 -126.59 -55.89 -78.47
C VAL A 76 -125.51 -54.82 -78.65
N ASN A 77 -125.53 -54.13 -79.79
CA ASN A 77 -124.56 -53.06 -80.08
C ASN A 77 -124.69 -51.86 -79.11
N GLU A 78 -125.90 -51.48 -78.71
CA GLU A 78 -126.11 -50.36 -77.79
C GLU A 78 -125.82 -50.73 -76.32
N ILE A 79 -126.01 -51.99 -75.94
CA ILE A 79 -125.61 -52.50 -74.61
C ILE A 79 -124.08 -52.60 -74.52
N GLU A 80 -123.41 -53.17 -75.53
CA GLU A 80 -121.95 -53.27 -75.57
C GLU A 80 -121.27 -51.90 -75.53
N LYS A 81 -121.83 -50.88 -76.21
CA LYS A 81 -121.32 -49.50 -76.11
C LYS A 81 -121.40 -48.92 -74.71
N ARG A 82 -122.49 -49.17 -73.98
CA ARG A 82 -122.64 -48.66 -72.60
C ARG A 82 -121.68 -49.35 -71.63
N ASP A 83 -121.49 -50.66 -71.75
CA ASP A 83 -120.50 -51.40 -70.95
C ASP A 83 -119.06 -50.93 -71.23
N MET A 84 -118.74 -50.64 -72.50
CA MET A 84 -117.44 -50.07 -72.87
C MET A 84 -117.21 -48.69 -72.24
N LEU A 85 -118.26 -47.87 -72.13
CA LEU A 85 -118.16 -46.54 -71.53
C LEU A 85 -117.91 -46.63 -70.01
N VAL A 86 -118.64 -47.50 -69.31
CA VAL A 86 -118.51 -47.70 -67.85
C VAL A 86 -117.12 -48.28 -67.51
N ASN A 87 -116.64 -49.26 -68.27
CA ASN A 87 -115.29 -49.81 -68.08
C ASN A 87 -114.17 -48.80 -68.40
N LYS A 88 -114.40 -47.86 -69.33
CA LYS A 88 -113.43 -46.78 -69.60
C LYS A 88 -113.34 -45.80 -68.43
N THR A 89 -114.43 -45.57 -67.71
CA THR A 89 -114.42 -44.77 -66.48
C THR A 89 -113.73 -45.48 -65.31
N VAL A 90 -113.83 -46.82 -65.19
CA VAL A 90 -113.03 -47.63 -64.24
C VAL A 90 -111.54 -47.34 -64.39
N LEU A 91 -111.04 -47.36 -65.61
CA LEU A 91 -109.60 -47.28 -65.85
C LEU A 91 -109.02 -45.89 -65.54
N CYS A 92 -109.83 -44.84 -65.65
CA CYS A 92 -109.35 -43.48 -65.40
C CYS A 92 -109.17 -43.19 -63.91
N GLU A 93 -110.15 -43.54 -63.07
CA GLU A 93 -110.04 -43.34 -61.62
C GLU A 93 -109.00 -44.27 -60.98
N TYR A 94 -108.88 -45.52 -61.45
CA TYR A 94 -107.87 -46.45 -60.93
C TYR A 94 -106.43 -46.02 -61.28
N ASN A 95 -106.21 -45.45 -62.48
CA ASN A 95 -104.89 -44.92 -62.85
C ASN A 95 -104.44 -43.76 -61.94
N LYS A 96 -105.36 -42.88 -61.51
CA LYS A 96 -105.04 -41.81 -60.56
C LYS A 96 -104.55 -42.35 -59.21
N VAL A 97 -105.11 -43.47 -58.75
CA VAL A 97 -104.68 -44.14 -57.51
C VAL A 97 -103.32 -44.80 -57.69
N LYS A 98 -103.10 -45.48 -58.83
CA LYS A 98 -101.81 -46.09 -59.18
C LYS A 98 -100.69 -45.04 -59.23
N ASP A 99 -100.92 -43.89 -59.85
CA ASP A 99 -99.91 -42.83 -59.97
C ASP A 99 -99.52 -42.25 -58.61
N LYS A 100 -100.50 -42.04 -57.71
CA LYS A 100 -100.21 -41.60 -56.34
C LYS A 100 -99.43 -42.64 -55.55
N LEU A 101 -99.72 -43.93 -55.74
CA LEU A 101 -99.03 -45.02 -55.06
C LEU A 101 -97.59 -45.19 -55.57
N GLN A 102 -97.39 -44.99 -56.89
CA GLN A 102 -96.06 -44.95 -57.50
C GLN A 102 -95.24 -43.78 -56.95
N THR A 103 -95.84 -42.58 -56.85
CA THR A 103 -95.17 -41.40 -56.28
C THR A 103 -94.74 -41.62 -54.83
N LEU A 104 -95.55 -42.35 -54.05
CA LEU A 104 -95.23 -42.67 -52.66
C LEU A 104 -94.10 -43.71 -52.56
N LEU A 105 -94.09 -44.72 -53.44
CA LEU A 105 -92.99 -45.68 -53.57
C LEU A 105 -91.68 -44.99 -53.96
N ASP A 106 -91.72 -44.07 -54.92
CA ASP A 106 -90.55 -43.30 -55.35
C ASP A 106 -90.04 -42.39 -54.22
N SER A 107 -90.93 -41.73 -53.48
CA SER A 107 -90.58 -40.92 -52.31
C SER A 107 -89.93 -41.75 -51.21
N LEU A 108 -90.42 -42.97 -50.98
CA LEU A 108 -89.89 -43.88 -49.97
C LEU A 108 -88.51 -44.44 -50.37
N HIS A 109 -88.29 -44.65 -51.67
CA HIS A 109 -86.98 -45.01 -52.20
C HIS A 109 -85.99 -43.85 -52.12
N CYS A 110 -86.41 -42.62 -52.42
CA CYS A 110 -85.60 -41.41 -52.21
C CYS A 110 -85.23 -41.19 -50.74
N LEU A 111 -86.13 -41.49 -49.80
CA LEU A 111 -85.83 -41.40 -48.38
C LEU A 111 -84.83 -42.47 -47.94
N GLY A 112 -84.98 -43.71 -48.42
CA GLY A 112 -84.04 -44.78 -48.15
C GLY A 112 -82.62 -44.45 -48.62
N THR A 113 -82.49 -43.92 -49.85
CA THR A 113 -81.18 -43.50 -50.39
C THR A 113 -80.60 -42.29 -49.63
N ALA A 114 -81.44 -41.33 -49.22
CA ALA A 114 -80.97 -40.18 -48.42
C ALA A 114 -80.48 -40.58 -47.02
N VAL A 115 -81.14 -41.54 -46.36
CA VAL A 115 -80.71 -42.04 -45.04
C VAL A 115 -79.39 -42.81 -45.15
N ASP A 116 -79.21 -43.63 -46.19
CA ASP A 116 -77.94 -44.31 -46.45
C ASP A 116 -76.81 -43.33 -46.81
N ASP A 117 -77.08 -42.29 -47.60
CA ASP A 117 -76.10 -41.24 -47.89
C ASP A 117 -75.71 -40.49 -46.60
N MET A 118 -76.68 -40.12 -45.78
CA MET A 118 -76.42 -39.41 -44.52
C MET A 118 -75.63 -40.27 -43.52
N SER A 119 -75.95 -41.56 -43.40
CA SER A 119 -75.21 -42.51 -42.57
C SER A 119 -73.77 -42.68 -43.05
N ASN A 120 -73.57 -42.80 -44.37
CA ASN A 120 -72.22 -42.88 -44.95
C ASN A 120 -71.43 -41.59 -44.76
N ARG A 121 -72.02 -40.41 -44.95
CA ARG A 121 -71.38 -39.11 -44.69
C ARG A 121 -71.00 -38.95 -43.23
N LEU A 122 -71.85 -39.38 -42.29
CA LEU A 122 -71.56 -39.34 -40.86
C LEU A 122 -70.38 -40.25 -40.51
N ARG A 123 -70.35 -41.47 -41.06
CA ARG A 123 -69.24 -42.42 -40.86
C ARG A 123 -67.92 -41.88 -41.43
N VAL A 124 -67.94 -41.34 -42.65
CA VAL A 124 -66.77 -40.74 -43.30
C VAL A 124 -66.28 -39.50 -42.55
N THR A 125 -67.19 -38.66 -42.07
CA THR A 125 -66.82 -37.50 -41.26
C THR A 125 -66.20 -37.93 -39.95
N LYS A 126 -66.77 -38.92 -39.26
CA LYS A 126 -66.24 -39.42 -37.97
C LYS A 126 -64.82 -40.00 -38.12
N THR A 127 -64.54 -40.76 -39.17
CA THR A 127 -63.19 -41.29 -39.42
C THR A 127 -62.20 -40.18 -39.77
N LYS A 128 -62.60 -39.22 -40.61
CA LYS A 128 -61.79 -38.03 -40.93
C LYS A 128 -61.50 -37.18 -39.69
N THR A 129 -62.50 -36.90 -38.85
CA THR A 129 -62.33 -36.15 -37.60
C THR A 129 -61.40 -36.88 -36.63
N HIS A 130 -61.54 -38.20 -36.48
CA HIS A 130 -60.64 -38.97 -35.63
C HIS A 130 -59.19 -38.93 -36.15
N HIS A 131 -59.00 -39.05 -37.47
CA HIS A 131 -57.69 -38.91 -38.10
C HIS A 131 -57.09 -37.52 -37.84
N ILE A 132 -57.85 -36.45 -38.02
CA ILE A 132 -57.41 -35.08 -37.73
C ILE A 132 -57.06 -34.91 -36.25
N ILE A 133 -57.86 -35.43 -35.32
CA ILE A 133 -57.58 -35.35 -33.89
C ILE A 133 -56.26 -36.07 -33.55
N THR A 134 -56.07 -37.28 -34.07
CA THR A 134 -54.83 -38.05 -33.82
C THR A 134 -53.60 -37.41 -34.43
N GLN A 135 -53.71 -36.78 -35.61
CA GLN A 135 -52.63 -35.99 -36.19
C GLN A 135 -52.37 -34.72 -35.37
N THR A 136 -53.42 -34.04 -34.92
CA THR A 136 -53.31 -32.81 -34.12
C THR A 136 -52.65 -33.07 -32.77
N THR A 137 -52.97 -34.18 -32.09
CA THR A 137 -52.32 -34.54 -30.83
C THR A 137 -50.85 -34.90 -31.03
N LYS A 138 -50.52 -35.69 -32.07
CA LYS A 138 -49.13 -36.00 -32.45
C LYS A 138 -48.33 -34.73 -32.72
N LEU A 139 -48.86 -33.82 -33.54
CA LEU A 139 -48.21 -32.54 -33.85
C LEU A 139 -48.04 -31.65 -32.60
N LYS A 140 -49.01 -31.67 -31.67
CA LYS A 140 -48.91 -30.92 -30.40
C LYS A 140 -47.81 -31.47 -29.49
N ASP A 141 -47.65 -32.79 -29.44
CA ASP A 141 -46.59 -33.43 -28.66
C ASP A 141 -45.22 -33.23 -29.30
N GLU A 142 -45.12 -33.29 -30.63
CA GLU A 142 -43.90 -32.94 -31.36
C GLU A 142 -43.53 -31.47 -31.16
N ARG A 143 -44.49 -30.54 -31.24
CA ARG A 143 -44.26 -29.13 -30.95
C ARG A 143 -43.70 -28.92 -29.55
N LYS A 144 -44.25 -29.57 -28.52
CA LYS A 144 -43.72 -29.48 -27.15
C LYS A 144 -42.29 -30.02 -27.04
N LYS A 145 -41.97 -31.12 -27.73
CA LYS A 145 -40.60 -31.67 -27.75
C LYS A 145 -39.64 -30.70 -28.44
N THR A 146 -40.03 -30.13 -29.58
CA THR A 146 -39.24 -29.15 -30.33
C THR A 146 -39.06 -27.86 -29.54
N GLU A 147 -40.07 -27.39 -28.82
CA GLU A 147 -40.00 -26.19 -27.98
C GLU A 147 -39.03 -26.38 -26.80
N LYS A 148 -39.07 -27.55 -26.15
CA LYS A 148 -38.04 -27.90 -25.16
C LYS A 148 -36.64 -27.93 -25.78
N LYS A 149 -36.47 -28.57 -26.93
CA LYS A 149 -35.17 -28.59 -27.64
C LYS A 149 -34.69 -27.18 -27.97
N HIS A 150 -35.58 -26.29 -28.39
CA HIS A 150 -35.25 -24.89 -28.68
C HIS A 150 -34.76 -24.14 -27.44
N VAL A 151 -35.38 -24.35 -26.27
CA VAL A 151 -34.94 -23.76 -25.00
C VAL A 151 -33.55 -24.30 -24.61
N TRP A 152 -33.33 -25.61 -24.75
CA TRP A 152 -32.02 -26.22 -24.48
C TRP A 152 -30.93 -25.71 -25.43
N VAL A 153 -31.22 -25.61 -26.72
CA VAL A 153 -30.28 -25.07 -27.73
C VAL A 153 -29.98 -23.60 -27.45
N ASN A 154 -30.98 -22.78 -27.12
CA ASN A 154 -30.75 -21.37 -26.77
C ASN A 154 -29.87 -21.23 -25.53
N ALA A 155 -30.13 -22.04 -24.48
CA ALA A 155 -29.30 -22.06 -23.28
C ALA A 155 -27.88 -22.58 -23.56
N TYR A 156 -27.73 -23.52 -24.50
CA TYR A 156 -26.42 -24.04 -24.91
C TYR A 156 -25.62 -22.98 -25.70
N VAL A 157 -26.24 -22.33 -26.68
CA VAL A 157 -25.60 -21.27 -27.48
C VAL A 157 -25.22 -20.08 -26.60
N SER A 158 -26.10 -19.64 -25.68
CA SER A 158 -25.77 -18.52 -24.78
C SER A 158 -24.64 -18.82 -23.80
N ASN A 159 -24.48 -20.09 -23.40
CA ASN A 159 -23.53 -20.51 -22.37
C ASN A 159 -22.25 -21.14 -22.90
N PHE A 160 -22.16 -21.49 -24.20
CA PHE A 160 -21.01 -22.22 -24.76
C PHE A 160 -20.54 -21.71 -26.13
N GLN A 161 -21.21 -20.71 -26.73
CA GLN A 161 -20.71 -20.00 -27.91
C GLN A 161 -20.50 -18.51 -27.62
N LEU A 162 -19.29 -18.02 -27.87
CA LEU A 162 -19.04 -16.59 -28.02
C LEU A 162 -19.49 -16.13 -29.41
N SER A 163 -20.06 -14.92 -29.49
CA SER A 163 -20.34 -14.30 -30.79
C SER A 163 -19.04 -14.17 -31.60
N PRO A 164 -19.03 -14.52 -32.89
CA PRO A 164 -17.83 -14.39 -33.73
C PRO A 164 -17.29 -12.96 -33.77
N GLU A 165 -18.14 -11.94 -33.61
CA GLU A 165 -17.76 -10.53 -33.51
C GLU A 165 -16.94 -10.22 -32.25
N LYS A 166 -17.23 -10.89 -31.12
CA LYS A 166 -16.47 -10.74 -29.87
C LYS A 166 -15.12 -11.46 -29.94
N ILE A 167 -15.10 -12.61 -30.62
CA ILE A 167 -13.86 -13.34 -30.90
C ILE A 167 -12.97 -12.50 -31.81
N GLU A 168 -13.56 -11.89 -32.85
CA GLU A 168 -12.85 -10.99 -33.76
C GLU A 168 -12.36 -9.73 -33.04
N TYR A 169 -13.14 -9.17 -32.11
CA TYR A 169 -12.69 -8.07 -31.26
C TYR A 169 -11.46 -8.49 -30.42
N LEU A 170 -11.49 -9.65 -29.77
CA LEU A 170 -10.35 -10.19 -29.01
C LEU A 170 -9.13 -10.48 -29.92
N SER A 171 -9.35 -10.95 -31.15
CA SER A 171 -8.30 -11.30 -32.11
C SER A 171 -7.78 -10.12 -32.94
N ASN A 172 -8.50 -9.00 -33.04
CA ASN A 172 -8.14 -7.82 -33.84
C ASN A 172 -7.74 -6.60 -33.02
N VAL A 173 -7.77 -6.62 -31.67
CA VAL A 173 -7.19 -5.51 -30.88
C VAL A 173 -5.73 -5.32 -31.29
N SER A 174 -5.46 -4.16 -31.89
CA SER A 174 -4.12 -3.75 -32.30
C SER A 174 -3.46 -3.00 -31.14
N ILE A 175 -2.13 -3.02 -31.10
CA ILE A 175 -1.27 -2.34 -30.12
C ILE A 175 -1.60 -0.84 -29.98
N LYS A 176 -2.27 -0.24 -30.97
CA LYS A 176 -2.62 1.19 -31.05
C LYS A 176 -4.07 1.55 -30.69
N THR A 177 -4.98 0.59 -30.53
CA THR A 177 -6.38 0.88 -30.13
C THR A 177 -6.50 0.96 -28.61
N PRO A 178 -7.15 2.00 -28.05
CA PRO A 178 -7.32 2.10 -26.61
C PRO A 178 -8.16 0.93 -26.10
N LEU A 179 -7.56 0.12 -25.22
CA LEU A 179 -8.25 -0.98 -24.57
C LEU A 179 -9.46 -0.40 -23.82
N THR A 180 -10.65 -0.86 -24.17
CA THR A 180 -11.90 -0.39 -23.54
C THR A 180 -12.25 -1.31 -22.37
N LEU A 181 -13.04 -0.85 -21.40
CA LEU A 181 -13.56 -1.67 -20.30
C LEU A 181 -14.23 -2.98 -20.81
N ASP A 182 -14.80 -2.92 -22.02
CA ASP A 182 -15.42 -4.04 -22.71
C ASP A 182 -14.46 -5.21 -23.02
N PHE A 183 -13.16 -4.96 -23.14
CA PHE A 183 -12.17 -6.02 -23.28
C PHE A 183 -12.07 -6.86 -22.00
N PHE A 184 -12.06 -6.20 -20.83
CA PHE A 184 -12.01 -6.91 -19.55
C PHE A 184 -13.30 -7.68 -19.25
N THR A 185 -14.46 -7.16 -19.67
CA THR A 185 -15.75 -7.86 -19.51
C THR A 185 -15.85 -9.07 -20.43
N THR A 186 -15.40 -8.96 -21.68
CA THR A 186 -15.35 -10.07 -22.64
C THR A 186 -14.34 -11.15 -22.21
N LEU A 187 -13.14 -10.78 -21.73
CA LEU A 187 -12.18 -11.73 -21.17
C LEU A 187 -12.76 -12.48 -19.94
N SER A 188 -13.45 -11.77 -19.05
CA SER A 188 -14.10 -12.41 -17.89
C SER A 188 -15.29 -13.30 -18.30
N GLN A 189 -15.93 -13.03 -19.43
CA GLN A 189 -16.92 -13.94 -20.02
C GLN A 189 -16.23 -15.22 -20.54
N VAL A 190 -15.10 -15.10 -21.23
CA VAL A 190 -14.28 -16.24 -21.71
C VAL A 190 -13.82 -17.13 -20.54
N GLU A 191 -13.34 -16.54 -19.44
CA GLU A 191 -12.97 -17.28 -18.22
C GLU A 191 -14.16 -18.06 -17.63
N LYS A 192 -15.33 -17.43 -17.53
CA LYS A 192 -16.57 -18.10 -17.08
C LYS A 192 -17.01 -19.23 -18.01
N LEU A 193 -16.84 -19.06 -19.32
CA LEU A 193 -17.15 -20.09 -20.31
C LEU A 193 -16.24 -21.30 -20.13
N TYR A 194 -14.95 -21.08 -19.90
CA TYR A 194 -14.01 -22.15 -19.60
C TYR A 194 -14.41 -22.92 -18.32
N ASP A 195 -14.82 -22.23 -17.26
CA ASP A 195 -15.29 -22.87 -16.02
C ASP A 195 -16.63 -23.61 -16.19
N ASN A 196 -17.55 -23.05 -16.99
CA ASN A 196 -18.79 -23.74 -17.36
C ASN A 196 -18.50 -25.03 -18.15
N CYS A 197 -17.49 -25.02 -19.02
CA CYS A 197 -17.07 -26.23 -19.75
C CYS A 197 -16.49 -27.29 -18.81
N LYS A 198 -15.73 -26.91 -17.77
CA LYS A 198 -15.29 -27.87 -16.72
C LYS A 198 -16.46 -28.54 -16.01
N ILE A 199 -17.56 -27.82 -15.80
CA ILE A 199 -18.79 -28.40 -15.23
C ILE A 199 -19.43 -29.37 -16.24
N LEU A 200 -19.41 -29.04 -17.53
CA LEU A 200 -19.96 -29.90 -18.59
C LEU A 200 -19.18 -31.22 -18.74
N VAL A 201 -17.84 -31.17 -18.60
CA VAL A 201 -16.98 -32.36 -18.57
C VAL A 201 -17.38 -33.31 -17.43
N LYS A 202 -17.77 -32.79 -16.26
CA LYS A 202 -18.25 -33.62 -15.14
C LYS A 202 -19.61 -34.28 -15.41
N CYS A 203 -20.35 -33.84 -16.42
CA CYS A 203 -21.72 -34.26 -16.71
C CYS A 203 -21.86 -35.06 -18.02
N TRP A 204 -20.84 -35.83 -18.43
CA TRP A 204 -20.87 -36.90 -19.45
C TRP A 204 -20.67 -36.48 -20.93
N TYR A 205 -20.53 -35.19 -21.26
CA TYR A 205 -20.28 -34.73 -22.63
C TYR A 205 -18.82 -34.33 -22.85
N GLU A 206 -17.92 -35.32 -22.79
CA GLU A 206 -16.46 -35.08 -22.76
C GLU A 206 -15.93 -34.47 -24.05
N THR A 207 -16.20 -35.07 -25.22
CA THR A 207 -15.53 -34.69 -26.49
C THR A 207 -15.84 -33.26 -26.93
N SER A 208 -17.12 -32.88 -27.00
CA SER A 208 -17.51 -31.52 -27.39
C SER A 208 -17.12 -30.47 -26.35
N ALA A 209 -17.05 -30.84 -25.06
CA ALA A 209 -16.54 -29.93 -24.04
C ALA A 209 -15.04 -29.70 -24.21
N PHE A 210 -14.25 -30.72 -24.54
CA PHE A 210 -12.82 -30.58 -24.82
C PHE A 210 -12.55 -29.72 -26.06
N ASP A 211 -13.29 -29.92 -27.16
CA ASP A 211 -13.15 -29.10 -28.38
C ASP A 211 -13.45 -27.61 -28.10
N ILE A 212 -14.49 -27.33 -27.30
CA ILE A 212 -14.83 -25.97 -26.89
C ILE A 212 -13.78 -25.42 -25.93
N MET A 213 -13.27 -26.22 -24.99
CA MET A 213 -12.19 -25.81 -24.08
C MET A 213 -10.90 -25.50 -24.82
N GLU A 214 -10.55 -26.25 -25.86
CA GLU A 214 -9.36 -26.01 -26.68
C GLU A 214 -9.51 -24.70 -27.46
N THR A 215 -10.64 -24.49 -28.14
CA THR A 215 -10.90 -23.26 -28.90
C THR A 215 -10.98 -22.01 -28.00
N VAL A 216 -11.66 -22.10 -26.86
CA VAL A 216 -11.73 -21.02 -25.86
C VAL A 216 -10.38 -20.78 -25.20
N GLY A 217 -9.60 -21.84 -24.94
CA GLY A 217 -8.24 -21.76 -24.40
C GLY A 217 -7.29 -21.02 -25.33
N LEU A 218 -7.27 -21.37 -26.62
CA LEU A 218 -6.47 -20.67 -27.64
C LEU A 218 -6.86 -19.18 -27.74
N GLN A 219 -8.15 -18.87 -27.73
CA GLN A 219 -8.62 -17.48 -27.74
C GLN A 219 -8.19 -16.72 -26.48
N GLN A 220 -8.24 -17.37 -25.32
CA GLN A 220 -7.78 -16.79 -24.06
C GLN A 220 -6.27 -16.51 -24.09
N GLU A 221 -5.46 -17.42 -24.65
CA GLU A 221 -4.02 -17.21 -24.79
C GLU A 221 -3.69 -16.00 -25.67
N VAL A 222 -4.30 -15.91 -26.86
CA VAL A 222 -4.12 -14.76 -27.77
C VAL A 222 -4.57 -13.46 -27.11
N ALA A 223 -5.69 -13.47 -26.39
CA ALA A 223 -6.18 -12.30 -25.68
C ALA A 223 -5.22 -11.85 -24.55
N ILE A 224 -4.65 -12.80 -23.80
CA ILE A 224 -3.71 -12.50 -22.72
C ILE A 224 -2.37 -12.01 -23.26
N GLU A 225 -1.86 -12.58 -24.35
CA GLU A 225 -0.63 -12.11 -25.02
C GLU A 225 -0.77 -10.65 -25.46
N LYS A 226 -1.91 -10.29 -26.07
CA LYS A 226 -2.20 -8.91 -26.46
C LYS A 226 -2.35 -7.98 -25.26
N LEU A 227 -3.06 -8.44 -24.22
CA LEU A 227 -3.18 -7.68 -22.98
C LEU A 227 -1.79 -7.42 -22.38
N TYR A 228 -0.88 -8.40 -22.43
CA TYR A 228 0.49 -8.28 -21.94
C TYR A 228 1.26 -7.20 -22.70
N HIS A 229 1.29 -7.26 -24.04
CA HIS A 229 1.97 -6.25 -24.86
C HIS A 229 1.39 -4.85 -24.70
N TRP A 230 0.06 -4.73 -24.61
CA TRP A 230 -0.58 -3.45 -24.32
C TRP A 230 -0.21 -2.92 -22.93
N THR A 231 -0.17 -3.80 -21.91
CA THR A 231 0.18 -3.41 -20.54
C THR A 231 1.62 -2.90 -20.48
N ILE A 232 2.56 -3.56 -21.14
CA ILE A 232 3.95 -3.07 -21.26
C ILE A 232 4.00 -1.71 -21.95
N GLY A 233 3.33 -1.56 -23.09
CA GLY A 233 3.27 -0.29 -23.82
C GLY A 233 2.66 0.85 -22.98
N ALA A 234 1.62 0.55 -22.21
CA ALA A 234 1.00 1.50 -21.29
C ALA A 234 1.92 1.86 -20.11
N CYS A 235 2.69 0.90 -19.57
CA CYS A 235 3.68 1.16 -18.52
C CYS A 235 4.81 2.07 -18.99
N LEU A 236 5.24 1.96 -20.25
CA LEU A 236 6.29 2.79 -20.87
C LEU A 236 5.83 4.22 -21.16
N SER A 237 4.53 4.47 -21.30
CA SER A 237 3.99 5.80 -21.55
C SER A 237 4.11 6.70 -20.31
N THR A 238 4.53 7.96 -20.48
CA THR A 238 4.82 8.90 -19.38
C THR A 238 3.62 9.17 -18.46
N ASP A 239 2.39 8.98 -18.97
CA ASP A 239 1.13 9.12 -18.23
C ASP A 239 0.71 7.85 -17.45
N SER A 240 1.56 6.83 -17.42
CA SER A 240 1.35 5.53 -16.74
C SER A 240 0.65 5.58 -15.37
N PRO A 241 1.00 6.46 -14.40
CA PRO A 241 0.31 6.50 -13.10
C PRO A 241 -1.16 6.98 -13.16
N HIS A 242 -1.59 7.63 -14.24
CA HIS A 242 -2.97 8.10 -14.42
C HIS A 242 -3.84 7.11 -15.19
N ASN A 243 -3.26 6.07 -15.80
CA ASN A 243 -4.04 5.11 -16.57
C ASN A 243 -4.71 4.09 -15.65
N ALA A 244 -5.97 4.34 -15.31
CA ALA A 244 -6.79 3.52 -14.40
C ALA A 244 -6.95 2.04 -14.85
N LEU A 245 -6.63 1.73 -16.12
CA LEU A 245 -6.75 0.39 -16.70
C LEU A 245 -5.51 -0.50 -16.46
N VAL A 246 -4.33 0.08 -16.22
CA VAL A 246 -3.09 -0.68 -15.97
C VAL A 246 -3.19 -1.51 -14.69
N PRO A 247 -3.68 -0.97 -13.54
CA PRO A 247 -3.89 -1.77 -12.33
C PRO A 247 -4.88 -2.92 -12.53
N THR A 248 -5.92 -2.72 -13.34
CA THR A 248 -6.90 -3.79 -13.65
C THR A 248 -6.31 -4.87 -14.56
N ALA A 249 -5.44 -4.48 -15.49
CA ALA A 249 -4.72 -5.42 -16.35
C ALA A 249 -3.73 -6.26 -15.53
N LEU A 250 -2.92 -5.61 -14.68
CA LEU A 250 -1.93 -6.29 -13.83
C LEU A 250 -2.59 -7.36 -12.93
N ALA A 251 -3.77 -7.08 -12.40
CA ALA A 251 -4.50 -8.03 -11.56
C ALA A 251 -4.85 -9.35 -12.28
N LYS A 252 -5.03 -9.33 -13.61
CA LYS A 252 -5.30 -10.55 -14.40
C LYS A 252 -4.08 -11.46 -14.55
N PHE A 253 -2.87 -10.94 -14.32
CA PHE A 253 -1.63 -11.72 -14.43
C PHE A 253 -1.18 -12.39 -13.12
N GLN A 254 -1.90 -12.22 -12.00
CA GLN A 254 -1.53 -12.81 -10.70
C GLN A 254 -1.29 -14.33 -10.75
N ASN A 255 -2.12 -15.06 -11.50
CA ASN A 255 -1.99 -16.52 -11.64
C ASN A 255 -0.81 -16.94 -12.54
N ARG A 256 -0.15 -15.99 -13.21
CA ARG A 256 0.96 -16.20 -14.17
C ARG A 256 2.18 -15.39 -13.72
N GLN A 257 2.89 -15.90 -12.71
CA GLN A 257 3.99 -15.21 -12.03
C GLN A 257 5.09 -14.67 -12.96
N VAL A 258 5.46 -15.39 -14.03
CA VAL A 258 6.50 -14.94 -14.98
C VAL A 258 6.08 -13.67 -15.73
N LEU A 259 4.87 -13.64 -16.29
CA LEU A 259 4.37 -12.48 -17.01
C LEU A 259 4.16 -11.29 -16.05
N PHE A 260 3.71 -11.57 -14.83
CA PHE A 260 3.52 -10.58 -13.79
C PHE A 260 4.85 -9.91 -13.38
N SER A 261 5.90 -10.69 -13.15
CA SER A 261 7.24 -10.16 -12.84
C SER A 261 7.75 -9.28 -13.98
N ASN A 262 7.67 -9.76 -15.23
CA ASN A 262 8.13 -8.98 -16.39
C ASN A 262 7.40 -7.63 -16.52
N ILE A 263 6.09 -7.57 -16.28
CA ILE A 263 5.35 -6.30 -16.32
C ILE A 263 5.85 -5.34 -15.24
N ILE A 264 6.12 -5.84 -14.03
CA ILE A 264 6.68 -5.03 -12.93
C ILE A 264 8.07 -4.54 -13.29
N ASP A 265 8.92 -5.39 -13.86
CA ASP A 265 10.27 -5.04 -14.26
C ASP A 265 10.28 -3.96 -15.35
N GLU A 266 9.42 -4.07 -16.36
CA GLU A 266 9.24 -3.05 -17.41
C GLU A 266 8.68 -1.73 -16.85
N TYR A 267 7.71 -1.81 -15.93
CA TYR A 267 7.20 -0.62 -15.22
C TYR A 267 8.33 0.06 -14.42
N CYS A 268 9.10 -0.71 -13.65
CA CYS A 268 10.25 -0.22 -12.92
C CYS A 268 11.27 0.43 -13.86
N SER A 269 11.57 -0.19 -15.02
CA SER A 269 12.46 0.37 -16.04
C SER A 269 11.99 1.74 -16.57
N ALA A 270 10.70 1.87 -16.89
CA ALA A 270 10.10 3.13 -17.33
C ALA A 270 10.17 4.21 -16.24
N ARG A 271 9.85 3.85 -14.99
CA ARG A 271 9.92 4.77 -13.84
C ARG A 271 11.35 5.17 -13.51
N LYS A 272 12.34 4.26 -13.61
CA LYS A 272 13.77 4.56 -13.47
C LYS A 272 14.22 5.64 -14.46
N ALA A 273 13.83 5.54 -15.73
CA ALA A 273 14.15 6.57 -16.72
C ALA A 273 13.49 7.92 -16.38
N THR A 274 12.21 7.88 -15.96
CA THR A 274 11.45 9.07 -15.59
C THR A 274 12.04 9.77 -14.36
N ILE A 275 12.37 9.02 -13.30
CA ILE A 275 12.87 9.60 -12.05
C ILE A 275 14.27 10.20 -12.24
N VAL A 276 15.12 9.59 -13.08
CA VAL A 276 16.43 10.15 -13.44
C VAL A 276 16.25 11.45 -14.23
N GLN A 277 15.29 11.52 -15.16
CA GLN A 277 14.98 12.76 -15.88
C GLN A 277 14.46 13.85 -14.93
N LEU A 278 13.53 13.51 -14.03
CA LEU A 278 13.02 14.44 -13.02
C LEU A 278 14.13 14.94 -12.09
N PHE A 279 15.08 14.08 -11.73
CA PHE A 279 16.23 14.48 -10.93
C PHE A 279 17.14 15.45 -11.69
N ILE A 280 17.44 15.17 -12.97
CA ILE A 280 18.24 16.07 -13.81
C ILE A 280 17.52 17.41 -14.01
N ASP A 281 16.20 17.40 -14.22
CA ASP A 281 15.41 18.61 -14.36
C ASP A 281 15.39 19.42 -13.06
N ALA A 282 15.29 18.77 -11.90
CA ALA A 282 15.41 19.44 -10.60
C ALA A 282 16.81 20.09 -10.43
N LEU A 283 17.86 19.41 -10.87
CA LEU A 283 19.23 19.93 -10.82
C LEU A 283 19.44 21.13 -11.75
N THR A 284 18.89 21.10 -12.97
CA THR A 284 19.23 22.03 -14.06
C THR A 284 18.19 23.12 -14.35
N LYS A 285 16.90 22.84 -14.14
CA LYS A 285 15.77 23.74 -14.44
C LYS A 285 15.05 24.25 -13.20
N GLY A 286 15.20 23.56 -12.06
CA GLY A 286 14.48 23.84 -10.82
C GLY A 286 13.15 23.09 -10.75
N THR A 287 12.62 22.92 -9.53
CA THR A 287 11.33 22.25 -9.31
C THR A 287 10.17 23.15 -9.74
N THR A 288 9.02 22.53 -10.03
CA THR A 288 7.79 23.20 -10.47
C THR A 288 7.48 24.43 -9.61
N SER A 289 7.29 25.58 -10.26
CA SER A 289 6.97 26.91 -9.68
C SER A 289 8.16 27.83 -9.35
N GLY A 290 9.10 28.03 -10.28
CA GLY A 290 10.03 29.17 -10.24
C GLY A 290 11.13 29.10 -9.18
N SER A 291 11.37 27.92 -8.60
CA SER A 291 12.56 27.67 -7.78
C SER A 291 13.80 27.65 -8.68
N LYS A 292 14.92 28.18 -8.18
CA LYS A 292 16.17 28.15 -8.94
C LYS A 292 16.68 26.70 -9.04
N PRO A 293 17.38 26.34 -10.13
CA PRO A 293 18.04 25.04 -10.25
C PRO A 293 18.93 24.74 -9.04
N ILE A 294 18.96 23.49 -8.59
CA ILE A 294 19.81 23.11 -7.44
C ILE A 294 21.29 23.41 -7.75
N GLU A 295 21.73 23.27 -9.01
CA GLU A 295 23.09 23.62 -9.44
C GLU A 295 23.47 25.09 -9.19
N PHE A 296 22.49 26.00 -9.10
CA PHE A 296 22.74 27.40 -8.75
C PHE A 296 23.40 27.54 -7.36
N TYR A 297 23.11 26.63 -6.45
CA TYR A 297 23.62 26.64 -5.08
C TYR A 297 24.93 25.88 -4.91
N ALA A 298 25.61 25.46 -5.98
CA ALA A 298 26.85 24.67 -5.91
C ALA A 298 27.98 25.34 -5.08
N ASN A 299 27.98 26.67 -4.96
CA ASN A 299 28.92 27.42 -4.11
C ASN A 299 28.66 27.20 -2.61
N ASP A 300 27.40 27.04 -2.21
CA ASP A 300 27.01 26.74 -0.84
C ASP A 300 26.85 25.22 -0.67
N ALA A 301 27.95 24.58 -0.24
CA ALA A 301 28.06 23.13 -0.15
C ALA A 301 26.96 22.49 0.71
N LYS A 302 26.64 23.12 1.86
CA LYS A 302 25.66 22.59 2.81
C LYS A 302 24.26 22.63 2.21
N ARG A 303 23.89 23.77 1.63
CA ARG A 303 22.58 23.94 0.98
C ARG A 303 22.44 23.00 -0.23
N TYR A 304 23.45 22.93 -1.09
CA TYR A 304 23.42 22.08 -2.27
C TYR A 304 23.17 20.60 -1.93
N ILE A 305 23.92 20.04 -0.98
CA ILE A 305 23.76 18.64 -0.56
C ILE A 305 22.43 18.46 0.18
N GLY A 306 22.03 19.43 1.02
CA GLY A 306 20.74 19.41 1.69
C GLY A 306 19.56 19.39 0.72
N ASP A 307 19.58 20.20 -0.34
CA ASP A 307 18.53 20.27 -1.37
C ASP A 307 18.47 18.96 -2.18
N ILE A 308 19.62 18.36 -2.52
CA ILE A 308 19.67 17.05 -3.19
C ILE A 308 19.06 15.95 -2.32
N LEU A 309 19.47 15.85 -1.06
CA LEU A 309 18.96 14.82 -0.13
C LEU A 309 17.48 15.03 0.17
N THR A 310 17.04 16.29 0.29
CA THR A 310 15.62 16.63 0.43
C THR A 310 14.81 16.18 -0.78
N TRP A 311 15.31 16.40 -1.99
CA TRP A 311 14.64 15.96 -3.20
C TRP A 311 14.48 14.44 -3.25
N VAL A 312 15.55 13.69 -2.92
CA VAL A 312 15.49 12.22 -2.84
C VAL A 312 14.47 11.77 -1.80
N TYR A 313 14.47 12.38 -0.62
CA TYR A 313 13.49 12.10 0.43
C TYR A 313 12.04 12.36 -0.02
N GLN A 314 11.80 13.43 -0.77
CA GLN A 314 10.47 13.76 -1.31
C GLN A 314 10.02 12.85 -2.46
N ALA A 315 10.95 12.31 -3.25
CA ALA A 315 10.63 11.42 -4.37
C ALA A 315 10.14 10.03 -3.92
N ILE A 316 10.67 9.52 -2.81
CA ILE A 316 10.32 8.20 -2.26
C ILE A 316 8.80 8.01 -2.02
N PRO A 317 8.10 8.89 -1.26
CA PRO A 317 6.67 8.72 -1.02
C PRO A 317 5.83 8.83 -2.29
N ILE A 318 6.23 9.67 -3.26
CA ILE A 318 5.53 9.83 -4.54
C ILE A 318 5.58 8.53 -5.35
N GLU A 319 6.76 7.90 -5.45
CA GLU A 319 6.88 6.62 -6.15
C GLU A 319 6.18 5.48 -5.40
N LYS A 320 6.20 5.50 -4.07
CA LYS A 320 5.45 4.54 -3.26
C LYS A 320 3.94 4.64 -3.52
N GLU A 321 3.40 5.86 -3.66
CA GLU A 321 2.01 6.07 -4.02
C GLU A 321 1.69 5.53 -5.42
N ASN A 322 2.54 5.81 -6.41
CA ASN A 322 2.40 5.28 -7.78
C ASN A 322 2.36 3.74 -7.80
N LEU A 323 3.24 3.09 -7.03
CA LEU A 323 3.24 1.64 -6.87
C LEU A 323 1.98 1.14 -6.14
N CYS A 324 1.53 1.83 -5.09
CA CYS A 324 0.25 1.50 -4.44
C CYS A 324 -0.94 1.56 -5.40
N LEU A 325 -0.96 2.54 -6.32
CA LEU A 325 -1.96 2.64 -7.37
C LEU A 325 -1.85 1.49 -8.38
N LEU A 326 -0.64 1.11 -8.78
CA LEU A 326 -0.40 -0.03 -9.68
C LEU A 326 -0.92 -1.35 -9.09
N PHE A 327 -0.63 -1.61 -7.81
CA PHE A 327 -1.05 -2.82 -7.11
C PHE A 327 -2.47 -2.74 -6.52
N LYS A 328 -3.27 -1.70 -6.85
CA LYS A 328 -4.58 -1.44 -6.22
C LYS A 328 -5.52 -2.64 -6.23
N TYR A 329 -5.64 -3.34 -7.36
CA TYR A 329 -6.51 -4.51 -7.52
C TYR A 329 -5.78 -5.85 -7.34
N CYS A 330 -4.54 -5.82 -6.84
CA CYS A 330 -3.76 -7.02 -6.57
C CYS A 330 -4.05 -7.58 -5.17
N ASN A 331 -4.46 -8.85 -5.10
CA ASN A 331 -4.80 -9.57 -3.87
C ASN A 331 -3.74 -10.64 -3.57
N MET A 332 -2.53 -10.22 -3.19
CA MET A 332 -1.45 -11.13 -2.79
C MET A 332 -1.00 -10.82 -1.37
N ASP A 333 -0.69 -11.86 -0.59
CA ASP A 333 -0.23 -11.72 0.80
C ASP A 333 1.10 -10.96 0.89
N ASN A 334 1.98 -11.09 -0.12
CA ASN A 334 3.29 -10.43 -0.21
C ASN A 334 3.27 -9.07 -0.92
N LYS A 335 2.11 -8.40 -1.01
CA LYS A 335 1.95 -7.14 -1.75
C LYS A 335 2.90 -6.04 -1.28
N ASN A 336 3.03 -5.86 0.04
CA ASN A 336 3.87 -4.80 0.60
C ASN A 336 5.37 -5.04 0.31
N ASP A 337 5.81 -6.30 0.36
CA ASP A 337 7.20 -6.66 0.09
C ASP A 337 7.57 -6.39 -1.37
N GLN A 338 6.70 -6.76 -2.32
CA GLN A 338 6.91 -6.48 -3.74
C GLN A 338 6.89 -4.97 -4.05
N ILE A 339 6.04 -4.20 -3.37
CA ILE A 339 6.03 -2.73 -3.50
C ILE A 339 7.36 -2.15 -3.00
N ILE A 340 7.87 -2.63 -1.86
CA ILE A 340 9.14 -2.16 -1.32
C ILE A 340 10.31 -2.56 -2.23
N GLU A 341 10.32 -3.79 -2.76
CA GLU A 341 11.36 -4.25 -3.69
C GLU A 341 11.37 -3.45 -5.01
N ALA A 342 10.20 -3.23 -5.60
CA ALA A 342 10.04 -2.38 -6.78
C ALA A 342 10.46 -0.92 -6.51
N LEU A 343 10.07 -0.37 -5.36
CA LEU A 343 10.45 0.98 -4.92
C LEU A 343 11.97 1.09 -4.78
N THR A 344 12.60 0.14 -4.09
CA THR A 344 14.05 0.08 -3.94
C THR A 344 14.72 0.09 -5.31
N SER A 345 14.28 -0.80 -6.22
CA SER A 345 14.80 -0.87 -7.60
C SER A 345 14.68 0.47 -8.33
N ILE A 346 13.54 1.18 -8.23
CA ILE A 346 13.33 2.46 -8.91
C ILE A 346 14.28 3.54 -8.37
N ILE A 347 14.39 3.68 -7.04
CA ILE A 347 15.20 4.73 -6.41
C ILE A 347 16.70 4.47 -6.62
N GLU A 348 17.13 3.21 -6.77
CA GLU A 348 18.52 2.86 -7.06
C GLU A 348 19.08 3.48 -8.34
N ALA A 349 18.22 3.81 -9.31
CA ALA A 349 18.65 4.49 -10.53
C ALA A 349 19.24 5.89 -10.29
N ILE A 350 18.90 6.53 -9.16
CA ILE A 350 19.42 7.86 -8.80
C ILE A 350 20.80 7.77 -8.13
N CYS A 351 21.13 6.63 -7.50
CA CYS A 351 22.34 6.47 -6.69
C CYS A 351 23.64 6.87 -7.39
N PRO A 352 23.90 6.51 -8.66
CA PRO A 352 25.14 6.90 -9.34
C PRO A 352 25.26 8.42 -9.50
N LEU A 353 24.16 9.09 -9.86
CA LEU A 353 24.15 10.54 -10.07
C LEU A 353 24.26 11.28 -8.73
N LEU A 354 23.54 10.81 -7.70
CA LEU A 354 23.67 11.29 -6.32
C LEU A 354 25.14 11.23 -5.86
N LYS A 355 25.78 10.07 -6.04
CA LYS A 355 27.17 9.83 -5.63
C LYS A 355 28.13 10.80 -6.32
N VAL A 356 28.11 10.87 -7.65
CA VAL A 356 29.00 11.77 -8.41
C VAL A 356 28.82 13.23 -7.98
N ARG A 357 27.58 13.69 -7.79
CA ARG A 357 27.31 15.10 -7.45
C ARG A 357 27.75 15.47 -6.05
N ILE A 358 27.52 14.61 -5.05
CA ILE A 358 27.98 14.85 -3.69
C ILE A 358 29.51 14.80 -3.61
N GLU A 359 30.13 13.82 -4.27
CA GLU A 359 31.59 13.68 -4.29
C GLU A 359 32.32 14.85 -4.97
N LEU A 360 31.72 15.48 -5.98
CA LEU A 360 32.28 16.68 -6.61
C LEU A 360 32.36 17.88 -5.66
N ILE A 361 31.47 17.94 -4.67
CA ILE A 361 31.37 19.01 -3.68
C ILE A 361 32.20 18.69 -2.43
N LEU A 362 32.36 17.41 -2.08
CA LEU A 362 33.24 16.95 -1.00
C LEU A 362 34.71 17.03 -1.43
N LYS A 363 35.33 18.19 -1.19
CA LYS A 363 36.74 18.47 -1.47
C LYS A 363 37.43 19.01 -0.22
N PRO A 364 38.74 18.77 -0.06
CA PRO A 364 39.50 19.22 1.10
C PRO A 364 39.74 20.74 1.17
N ASP A 365 39.30 21.51 0.17
CA ASP A 365 39.48 22.97 0.13
C ASP A 365 38.44 23.74 0.98
N LYS A 366 37.46 23.03 1.55
CA LYS A 366 36.32 23.63 2.26
C LYS A 366 36.59 23.75 3.76
N ASP A 367 35.86 24.63 4.44
CA ASP A 367 35.99 24.76 5.89
C ASP A 367 35.49 23.49 6.61
N PRO A 368 36.28 22.91 7.55
CA PRO A 368 35.89 21.71 8.30
C PRO A 368 34.53 21.78 8.98
N LEU A 369 34.10 22.96 9.45
CA LEU A 369 32.79 23.13 10.09
C LEU A 369 31.64 22.85 9.10
N ILE A 370 31.80 23.28 7.85
CA ILE A 370 30.82 23.03 6.79
C ILE A 370 30.81 21.54 6.44
N LEU A 371 31.98 20.91 6.31
CA LEU A 371 32.11 19.48 6.01
C LEU A 371 31.44 18.62 7.09
N TRP A 372 31.66 18.91 8.37
CA TRP A 372 30.99 18.19 9.45
C TRP A 372 29.48 18.42 9.45
N SER A 373 29.03 19.65 9.16
CA SER A 373 27.60 19.93 9.03
C SER A 373 26.94 19.13 7.89
N ILE A 374 27.68 18.85 6.81
CA ILE A 374 27.25 17.99 5.71
C ILE A 374 27.21 16.53 6.17
N THR A 375 28.22 16.05 6.90
CA THR A 375 28.23 14.71 7.51
C THR A 375 26.97 14.50 8.37
N ASN A 376 26.64 15.46 9.24
CA ASN A 376 25.42 15.42 10.06
C ASN A 376 24.13 15.36 9.20
N LEU A 377 24.08 16.09 8.08
CA LEU A 377 22.94 16.02 7.16
C LEU A 377 22.83 14.62 6.51
N ILE A 378 23.95 14.05 6.06
CA ILE A 378 23.96 12.70 5.47
C ILE A 378 23.48 11.67 6.50
N ILE A 379 23.95 11.74 7.76
CA ILE A 379 23.49 10.88 8.85
C ILE A 379 21.97 11.01 9.04
N TYR A 380 21.47 12.24 9.16
CA TYR A 380 20.04 12.50 9.36
C TYR A 380 19.17 11.92 8.23
N TYR A 381 19.51 12.21 6.97
CA TYR A 381 18.73 11.69 5.83
C TYR A 381 18.90 10.18 5.65
N ARG A 382 20.08 9.61 5.95
CA ARG A 382 20.27 8.16 5.98
C ARG A 382 19.30 7.52 6.96
N ASP A 383 19.23 7.99 8.19
CA ASP A 383 18.38 7.41 9.23
C ASP A 383 16.88 7.52 8.88
N ILE A 384 16.47 8.66 8.32
CA ILE A 384 15.08 8.85 7.86
C ILE A 384 14.76 7.94 6.67
N ILE A 385 15.62 7.89 5.66
CA ILE A 385 15.40 7.06 4.47
C ILE A 385 15.42 5.58 4.84
N GLN A 386 16.33 5.16 5.71
CA GLN A 386 16.43 3.78 6.20
C GLN A 386 15.20 3.34 6.99
N SER A 387 14.48 4.26 7.64
CA SER A 387 13.20 3.96 8.28
C SER A 387 12.07 3.64 7.28
N THR A 388 12.20 4.09 6.03
CA THR A 388 11.21 3.89 4.96
C THR A 388 11.61 2.75 4.02
N ILE A 389 12.91 2.61 3.74
CA ILE A 389 13.50 1.60 2.86
C ILE A 389 14.59 0.87 3.66
N ASN A 390 14.22 -0.25 4.28
CA ASN A 390 15.12 -0.97 5.19
C ASN A 390 16.27 -1.70 4.46
N LYS A 391 16.15 -1.92 3.14
CA LYS A 391 17.11 -2.68 2.31
C LYS A 391 17.22 -2.04 0.92
N GLY A 392 18.45 -1.87 0.44
CA GLY A 392 18.71 -1.41 -0.94
C GLY A 392 20.08 -0.79 -1.14
N HIS A 393 20.52 -0.68 -2.39
CA HIS A 393 21.79 -0.05 -2.77
C HIS A 393 21.83 1.45 -2.41
N LEU A 394 20.68 2.11 -2.22
CA LEU A 394 20.62 3.51 -1.76
C LEU A 394 21.24 3.68 -0.37
N VAL A 395 20.91 2.80 0.58
CA VAL A 395 21.45 2.88 1.95
C VAL A 395 22.97 2.66 1.92
N ASN A 396 23.43 1.68 1.14
CA ASN A 396 24.86 1.44 0.93
C ASN A 396 25.56 2.66 0.30
N THR A 397 24.94 3.30 -0.69
CA THR A 397 25.47 4.51 -1.34
C THR A 397 25.58 5.67 -0.33
N LEU A 398 24.57 5.86 0.52
CA LEU A 398 24.60 6.87 1.58
C LEU A 398 25.67 6.55 2.64
N GLU A 399 25.90 5.28 2.96
CA GLU A 399 26.96 4.86 3.88
C GLU A 399 28.36 5.07 3.28
N GLU A 400 28.56 4.79 2.00
CA GLU A 400 29.79 5.10 1.27
C GLU A 400 30.06 6.60 1.24
N LEU A 401 29.03 7.41 0.97
CA LEU A 401 29.13 8.87 0.98
C LEU A 401 29.43 9.41 2.38
N LEU A 402 28.87 8.78 3.43
CA LEU A 402 29.17 9.13 4.81
C LEU A 402 30.65 8.88 5.13
N LYS A 403 31.15 7.67 4.84
CA LYS A 403 32.57 7.32 5.04
C LYS A 403 33.49 8.30 4.31
N LYS A 404 33.18 8.62 3.06
CA LYS A 404 33.94 9.59 2.27
C LYS A 404 33.87 11.01 2.85
N SER A 405 32.72 11.43 3.38
CA SER A 405 32.57 12.73 4.05
C SER A 405 33.42 12.81 5.32
N GLU A 406 33.45 11.73 6.11
CA GLU A 406 34.30 11.61 7.31
C GLU A 406 35.79 11.62 6.96
N GLU A 407 36.22 10.88 5.93
CA GLU A 407 37.59 10.86 5.44
C GLU A 407 38.05 12.25 4.96
N VAL A 408 37.25 12.93 4.13
CA VAL A 408 37.57 14.28 3.64
C VAL A 408 37.61 15.28 4.80
N PHE A 409 36.70 15.17 5.76
CA PHE A 409 36.71 15.98 6.97
C PHE A 409 38.01 15.79 7.77
N LEU A 410 38.42 14.54 8.02
CA LEU A 410 39.64 14.22 8.76
C LEU A 410 40.88 14.82 8.10
N VAL A 411 41.05 14.61 6.79
CA VAL A 411 42.20 15.17 6.04
C VAL A 411 42.22 16.70 6.10
N THR A 412 41.05 17.33 5.98
CA THR A 412 40.94 18.80 6.03
C THR A 412 41.21 19.34 7.43
N LEU A 413 40.72 18.64 8.46
CA LEU A 413 40.96 18.98 9.86
C LEU A 413 42.45 18.92 10.18
N GLU A 414 43.11 17.81 9.87
CA GLU A 414 44.55 17.65 10.08
C GLU A 414 45.36 18.72 9.34
N SER A 415 45.01 19.00 8.08
CA SER A 415 45.68 20.04 7.30
C SER A 415 45.50 21.44 7.91
N LYS A 416 44.29 21.78 8.39
CA LYS A 416 44.01 23.05 9.06
C LYS A 416 44.81 23.17 10.36
N ILE A 417 44.76 22.16 11.22
CA ILE A 417 45.49 22.17 12.50
C ILE A 417 47.00 22.25 12.26
N GLN A 418 47.54 21.45 11.34
CA GLN A 418 48.97 21.47 11.00
C GLN A 418 49.41 22.83 10.45
N LYS A 419 48.60 23.47 9.60
CA LYS A 419 48.90 24.79 9.03
C LYS A 419 48.90 25.87 10.10
N GLU A 420 47.89 25.91 10.97
CA GLU A 420 47.81 26.90 12.05
C GLU A 420 48.95 26.73 13.07
N LEU A 421 49.28 25.48 13.43
CA LEU A 421 50.38 25.20 14.37
C LEU A 421 51.76 25.48 13.75
N SER A 422 52.01 25.09 12.49
CA SER A 422 53.33 25.28 11.84
C SER A 422 53.70 26.74 11.59
N HIS A 423 52.72 27.61 11.31
CA HIS A 423 52.96 29.04 11.08
C HIS A 423 52.88 29.89 12.36
N GLY A 424 52.41 29.32 13.46
CA GLY A 424 51.65 30.08 14.45
C GLY A 424 52.15 30.11 15.90
N VAL A 425 52.91 29.12 16.36
CA VAL A 425 53.40 29.14 17.76
C VAL A 425 54.69 29.97 17.86
N LYS A 426 54.55 31.29 17.64
CA LYS A 426 55.58 32.26 17.99
C LYS A 426 55.77 32.28 19.51
N ALA A 427 56.90 32.83 19.96
CA ALA A 427 57.16 33.05 21.38
C ALA A 427 55.94 33.70 22.05
N PRO A 428 55.53 33.23 23.24
CA PRO A 428 54.35 33.74 23.91
C PRO A 428 54.46 35.26 24.16
N PRO A 429 53.33 35.97 24.16
CA PRO A 429 53.33 37.41 24.40
C PRO A 429 53.91 37.73 25.78
N VAL A 430 54.39 38.95 25.95
CA VAL A 430 54.97 39.42 27.23
C VAL A 430 53.98 39.29 28.40
N ASP A 431 52.68 39.35 28.10
CA ASP A 431 51.59 39.20 29.07
C ASP A 431 51.32 37.73 29.47
N LEU A 432 52.04 36.76 28.88
CA LEU A 432 51.86 35.30 29.10
C LEU A 432 50.43 34.80 28.88
N ASN A 433 49.64 35.53 28.10
CA ASN A 433 48.32 35.10 27.63
C ASN A 433 48.46 34.06 26.51
N PRO A 434 47.44 33.22 26.27
CA PRO A 434 47.43 32.31 25.14
C PRO A 434 47.64 33.09 23.84
N SER A 435 48.46 32.53 22.94
CA SER A 435 48.70 33.17 21.64
C SER A 435 47.41 33.21 20.81
N VAL A 436 47.34 34.12 19.83
CA VAL A 436 46.18 34.27 18.94
C VAL A 436 45.81 32.92 18.28
N VAL A 437 46.81 32.11 17.96
CA VAL A 437 46.62 30.79 17.35
C VAL A 437 45.96 29.81 18.32
N VAL A 438 46.36 29.82 19.60
CA VAL A 438 45.71 29.00 20.63
C VAL A 438 44.27 29.47 20.85
N THR A 439 44.02 30.78 20.93
CA THR A 439 42.66 31.30 21.10
C THR A 439 41.76 30.98 19.90
N ASP A 440 42.29 31.08 18.68
CA ASP A 440 41.56 30.79 17.45
C ASP A 440 41.25 29.30 17.34
N LEU A 441 42.21 28.42 17.63
CA LEU A 441 42.00 26.97 17.63
C LEU A 441 41.02 26.51 18.71
N VAL A 442 41.04 27.11 19.91
CA VAL A 442 40.05 26.82 20.95
C VAL A 442 38.67 27.35 20.57
N SER A 443 38.59 28.51 19.90
CA SER A 443 37.31 29.01 19.37
C SER A 443 36.75 28.10 18.28
N PHE A 444 37.60 27.59 17.38
CA PHE A 444 37.24 26.60 16.36
C PHE A 444 36.79 25.28 16.99
N LEU A 445 37.47 24.80 18.04
CA LEU A 445 37.08 23.62 18.80
C LEU A 445 35.68 23.80 19.43
N ARG A 446 35.40 24.97 20.01
CA ARG A 446 34.08 25.29 20.56
C ARG A 446 33.00 25.22 19.48
N ASP A 447 33.25 25.82 18.33
CA ASP A 447 32.28 25.84 17.22
C ASP A 447 32.08 24.43 16.66
N LEU A 448 33.13 23.63 16.52
CA LEU A 448 33.06 22.23 16.10
C LEU A 448 32.24 21.39 17.09
N LEU A 449 32.54 21.48 18.39
CA LEU A 449 31.80 20.78 19.45
C LEU A 449 30.33 21.18 19.47
N ALA A 450 30.02 22.46 19.25
CA ALA A 450 28.64 22.93 19.15
C ALA A 450 27.89 22.29 17.97
N ILE A 451 28.53 22.13 16.81
CA ILE A 451 27.92 21.47 15.63
C ILE A 451 27.79 19.97 15.86
N MET A 452 28.77 19.33 16.48
CA MET A 452 28.73 17.90 16.83
C MET A 452 27.63 17.59 17.85
N ASN A 453 27.37 18.51 18.78
CA ASN A 453 26.35 18.31 19.82
C ASN A 453 24.90 18.53 19.34
N ILE A 454 24.66 18.92 18.08
CA ILE A 454 23.30 19.18 17.57
C ILE A 454 22.37 17.95 17.72
N SER A 455 22.92 16.74 17.63
CA SER A 455 22.18 15.49 17.79
C SER A 455 22.23 14.91 19.21
N ASN A 456 22.85 15.61 20.18
CA ASN A 456 23.13 15.12 21.56
C ASN A 456 23.84 13.75 21.63
N ASN A 457 24.48 13.33 20.53
CA ASN A 457 25.09 12.00 20.39
C ASN A 457 26.57 12.15 20.02
N ILE A 458 27.35 12.92 20.78
CA ILE A 458 28.81 12.87 20.63
C ILE A 458 29.25 11.48 21.09
N ASN A 459 29.67 10.65 20.14
CA ASN A 459 30.04 9.28 20.41
C ASN A 459 31.46 9.19 20.97
N THR A 460 31.82 8.02 21.51
CA THR A 460 33.19 7.75 21.97
C THR A 460 34.23 7.86 20.84
N ALA A 461 33.82 7.61 19.59
CA ALA A 461 34.64 7.80 18.41
C ALA A 461 34.93 9.30 18.13
N ASP A 462 33.91 10.14 18.22
CA ASP A 462 34.02 11.59 18.04
C ASP A 462 34.93 12.21 19.10
N LYS A 463 34.79 11.77 20.36
CA LYS A 463 35.70 12.15 21.46
C LYS A 463 37.15 11.83 21.11
N LYS A 464 37.43 10.61 20.63
CA LYS A 464 38.79 10.19 20.25
C LYS A 464 39.34 11.03 19.11
N LEU A 465 38.51 11.35 18.12
CA LEU A 465 38.87 12.22 17.00
C LEU A 465 39.30 13.61 17.50
N ILE A 466 38.49 14.25 18.33
CA ILE A 466 38.79 15.58 18.88
C ILE A 466 40.08 15.56 19.71
N ILE A 467 40.25 14.55 20.55
CA ILE A 467 41.46 14.41 21.39
C ILE A 467 42.70 14.26 20.51
N THR A 468 42.66 13.32 19.57
CA THR A 468 43.84 12.92 18.77
C THR A 468 44.26 13.99 17.77
N HIS A 469 43.30 14.65 17.09
CA HIS A 469 43.59 15.53 15.97
C HIS A 469 43.57 17.03 16.33
N ILE A 470 43.00 17.43 17.47
CA ILE A 470 42.92 18.83 17.90
C ILE A 470 43.62 19.05 19.23
N LEU A 471 43.17 18.40 20.30
CA LEU A 471 43.63 18.71 21.66
C LEU A 471 45.07 18.29 21.93
N ASP A 472 45.47 17.06 21.57
CA ASP A 472 46.82 16.57 21.80
C ASP A 472 47.87 17.35 20.97
N PRO A 473 47.66 17.63 19.66
CA PRO A 473 48.56 18.50 18.89
C PRO A 473 48.65 19.93 19.46
N LEU A 474 47.52 20.48 19.91
CA LEU A 474 47.48 21.82 20.52
C LEU A 474 48.28 21.84 21.83
N LEU A 475 48.09 20.86 22.70
CA LEU A 475 48.83 20.73 23.96
C LEU A 475 50.34 20.52 23.72
N GLN A 476 50.70 19.70 22.74
CA GLN A 476 52.10 19.50 22.36
C GLN A 476 52.74 20.82 21.91
N ALA A 477 52.06 21.57 21.04
CA ALA A 477 52.52 22.89 20.58
C ALA A 477 52.66 23.91 21.74
N ILE A 478 51.72 23.91 22.68
CA ILE A 478 51.79 24.75 23.89
C ILE A 478 53.01 24.34 24.74
N ASN A 479 53.23 23.05 24.96
CA ASN A 479 54.38 22.57 25.73
C ASN A 479 55.71 22.93 25.06
N GLU A 480 55.84 22.71 23.75
CA GLU A 480 57.05 23.03 22.99
C GLU A 480 57.40 24.53 23.10
N THR A 481 56.41 25.40 23.05
CA THR A 481 56.65 26.85 23.22
C THR A 481 56.90 27.26 24.67
N ALA A 482 56.26 26.61 25.63
CA ALA A 482 56.45 26.87 27.04
C ALA A 482 57.87 26.46 27.52
N CYS A 483 58.46 25.41 26.96
CA CYS A 483 59.81 24.93 27.30
C CYS A 483 60.93 25.95 27.08
N HIS A 484 60.71 26.99 26.27
CA HIS A 484 61.68 28.06 26.03
C HIS A 484 61.65 29.18 27.06
N LEU A 485 60.68 29.15 28.00
CA LEU A 485 60.49 30.16 29.03
C LEU A 485 61.18 29.79 30.35
N SER A 486 61.27 30.76 31.27
CA SER A 486 61.67 30.51 32.65
C SER A 486 60.63 29.65 33.38
N SER A 487 61.02 28.94 34.44
CA SER A 487 60.12 28.08 35.26
C SER A 487 58.80 28.79 35.63
N THR A 488 58.89 30.04 36.10
CA THR A 488 57.71 30.83 36.49
C THR A 488 56.86 31.25 35.30
N ASP A 489 57.48 31.70 34.21
CA ASP A 489 56.76 32.18 33.04
C ASP A 489 56.11 31.01 32.28
N MET A 490 56.80 29.87 32.22
CA MET A 490 56.31 28.60 31.67
C MET A 490 55.03 28.16 32.39
N SER A 491 55.07 28.10 33.73
CA SER A 491 53.90 27.66 34.51
C SER A 491 52.71 28.61 34.37
N VAL A 492 52.93 29.94 34.34
CA VAL A 492 51.84 30.90 34.13
C VAL A 492 51.24 30.81 32.73
N TYR A 493 52.07 30.76 31.69
CA TYR A 493 51.61 30.61 30.31
C TYR A 493 50.82 29.31 30.12
N MET A 494 51.33 28.19 30.65
CA MET A 494 50.69 26.89 30.51
C MET A 494 49.36 26.83 31.28
N LEU A 495 49.29 27.43 32.48
CA LEU A 495 48.03 27.56 33.23
C LEU A 495 46.99 28.42 32.49
N ASN A 496 47.41 29.51 31.86
CA ASN A 496 46.51 30.37 31.09
C ASN A 496 45.95 29.64 29.86
N CYS A 497 46.78 28.88 29.14
CA CYS A 497 46.36 28.07 28.01
C CYS A 497 45.43 26.92 28.43
N ILE A 498 45.78 26.16 29.47
CA ILE A 498 44.96 25.07 30.00
C ILE A 498 43.61 25.61 30.48
N TYR A 499 43.60 26.73 31.20
CA TYR A 499 42.37 27.36 31.67
C TYR A 499 41.44 27.74 30.51
N HIS A 500 41.98 28.28 29.43
CA HIS A 500 41.20 28.64 28.23
C HIS A 500 40.59 27.40 27.55
N ILE A 501 41.34 26.30 27.47
CA ILE A 501 40.84 25.01 26.94
C ILE A 501 39.75 24.44 27.86
N GLN A 502 39.98 24.39 29.18
CA GLN A 502 39.03 23.87 30.17
C GLN A 502 37.71 24.65 30.18
N CYS A 503 37.75 25.98 30.05
CA CYS A 503 36.53 26.79 29.95
C CYS A 503 35.64 26.35 28.77
N THR A 504 36.24 25.95 27.66
CA THR A 504 35.51 25.45 26.48
C THR A 504 34.99 24.04 26.70
N LEU A 505 35.84 23.14 27.22
CA LEU A 505 35.49 21.73 27.40
C LEU A 505 34.50 21.49 28.54
N SER A 506 34.47 22.35 29.56
CA SER A 506 33.56 22.22 30.72
C SER A 506 32.07 22.26 30.36
N LEU A 507 31.74 22.75 29.16
CA LEU A 507 30.38 22.78 28.63
C LEU A 507 29.90 21.43 28.09
N TYR A 508 30.80 20.45 27.94
CA TYR A 508 30.53 19.17 27.28
C TYR A 508 30.95 17.99 28.16
N THR A 509 29.95 17.30 28.74
CA THR A 509 30.15 16.16 29.67
C THR A 509 30.99 15.02 29.09
N VAL A 510 30.94 14.82 27.77
CA VAL A 510 31.75 13.78 27.08
C VAL A 510 33.25 14.00 27.26
N MET A 511 33.66 15.24 27.55
CA MET A 511 35.06 15.65 27.71
C MET A 511 35.55 15.66 29.16
N ASP A 512 34.72 15.26 30.14
CA ASP A 512 35.05 15.32 31.58
C ASP A 512 36.33 14.57 31.93
N GLU A 513 36.52 13.35 31.42
CA GLU A 513 37.74 12.57 31.63
C GLU A 513 39.00 13.29 31.12
N TYR A 514 38.90 14.01 30.00
CA TYR A 514 40.02 14.79 29.48
C TYR A 514 40.24 16.06 30.31
N ASN A 515 39.16 16.70 30.78
CA ASN A 515 39.24 17.82 31.70
C ASN A 515 39.91 17.43 33.02
N GLU A 516 39.69 16.23 33.55
CA GLU A 516 40.39 15.71 34.73
C GLU A 516 41.90 15.58 34.48
N ARG A 517 42.31 15.10 33.29
CA ARG A 517 43.72 15.06 32.90
C ARG A 517 44.34 16.46 32.81
N LEU A 518 43.63 17.42 32.21
CA LEU A 518 44.05 18.82 32.17
C LEU A 518 44.14 19.42 33.56
N GLN A 519 43.21 19.08 34.46
CA GLN A 519 43.21 19.53 35.84
C GLN A 519 44.43 19.01 36.60
N ALA A 520 44.81 17.74 36.40
CA ALA A 520 46.03 17.19 36.98
C ALA A 520 47.30 17.89 36.46
N GLN A 521 47.34 18.24 35.17
CA GLN A 521 48.45 19.02 34.61
C GLN A 521 48.48 20.44 35.17
N SER A 522 47.32 21.09 35.34
CA SER A 522 47.19 22.40 35.98
C SER A 522 47.70 22.35 37.44
N GLU A 523 47.34 21.32 38.19
CA GLU A 523 47.76 21.15 39.58
C GLU A 523 49.29 21.08 39.71
N ALA A 524 49.97 20.34 38.83
CA ALA A 524 51.42 20.28 38.81
C ALA A 524 52.07 21.65 38.56
N GLN A 525 51.47 22.49 37.71
CA GLN A 525 51.98 23.86 37.48
C GLN A 525 51.68 24.80 38.64
N ILE A 526 50.55 24.62 39.32
CA ILE A 526 50.21 25.34 40.56
C ILE A 526 51.24 25.01 41.65
N ASP A 527 51.67 23.74 41.76
CA ASP A 527 52.69 23.34 42.73
C ASP A 527 54.07 23.94 42.42
N THR A 528 54.47 23.97 41.14
CA THR A 528 55.69 24.68 40.71
C THR A 528 55.63 26.15 41.09
N LEU A 529 54.55 26.87 40.74
CA LEU A 529 54.39 28.28 41.10
C LEU A 529 54.32 28.50 42.62
N THR A 530 53.74 27.56 43.36
CA THR A 530 53.71 27.61 44.83
C THR A 530 55.11 27.52 45.40
N SER A 531 55.95 26.61 44.87
CA SER A 531 57.35 26.47 45.28
C SER A 531 58.17 27.73 44.97
N GLU A 532 58.01 28.29 43.77
CA GLU A 532 58.67 29.54 43.37
C GLU A 532 58.19 30.74 44.21
N GLN A 533 56.88 30.86 44.46
CA GLN A 533 56.30 31.91 45.30
C GLN A 533 56.77 31.78 46.76
N ALA A 534 56.80 30.56 47.31
CA ALA A 534 57.32 30.32 48.65
C ALA A 534 58.81 30.65 48.74
N SER A 535 59.61 30.26 47.73
CA SER A 535 61.04 30.59 47.65
C SER A 535 61.27 32.10 47.57
N TYR A 536 60.47 32.81 46.78
CA TYR A 536 60.48 34.27 46.69
C TYR A 536 60.14 34.94 48.03
N LEU A 537 59.12 34.44 48.73
CA LEU A 537 58.77 34.91 50.08
C LEU A 537 59.89 34.65 51.09
N VAL A 538 60.46 33.44 51.08
CA VAL A 538 61.56 33.06 51.98
C VAL A 538 62.78 33.93 51.76
N ALA A 539 63.13 34.24 50.51
CA ALA A 539 64.23 35.12 50.18
C ALA A 539 63.98 36.57 50.65
N ASN A 540 62.82 37.14 50.34
CA ASN A 540 62.51 38.54 50.68
C ASN A 540 62.32 38.77 52.19
N LEU A 541 61.79 37.78 52.89
CA LEU A 541 61.64 37.79 54.35
C LEU A 541 62.94 37.42 55.08
N ASN A 542 64.02 37.05 54.35
CA ASN A 542 65.27 36.52 54.91
C ASN A 542 65.06 35.28 55.81
N LEU A 543 64.07 34.44 55.49
CA LEU A 543 63.73 33.22 56.23
C LEU A 543 64.67 32.05 55.92
N GLY A 544 65.45 32.12 54.84
CA GLY A 544 66.32 31.02 54.39
C GLY A 544 67.25 30.48 55.49
N PRO A 545 68.10 31.33 56.09
CA PRO A 545 69.01 30.91 57.17
C PRO A 545 68.27 30.41 58.42
N ILE A 546 67.12 31.01 58.74
CA ILE A 546 66.28 30.63 59.89
C ILE A 546 65.73 29.23 59.66
N TYR A 547 65.20 28.96 58.47
CA TYR A 547 64.63 27.68 58.09
C TYR A 547 65.66 26.55 58.09
N THR A 548 66.86 26.77 57.55
CA THR A 548 67.92 25.75 57.59
C THR A 548 68.34 25.42 59.02
N ILE A 549 68.49 26.42 59.89
CA ILE A 549 68.82 26.20 61.31
C ILE A 549 67.71 25.40 62.02
N LEU A 550 66.43 25.68 61.72
CA LEU A 550 65.28 24.94 62.27
C LEU A 550 65.21 23.49 61.76
N GLN A 551 65.70 23.20 60.55
CA GLN A 551 65.72 21.85 59.99
C GLN A 551 66.92 21.01 60.45
N GLU A 552 68.09 21.61 60.62
CA GLU A 552 69.34 20.91 60.96
C GLU A 552 69.36 20.34 62.39
N LYS A 553 68.32 20.58 63.21
CA LYS A 553 68.17 20.09 64.61
C LYS A 553 69.50 20.10 65.37
N THR A 554 70.05 21.29 65.52
CA THR A 554 71.34 21.51 66.16
C THR A 554 71.31 21.16 67.66
N SER A 555 72.41 20.58 68.15
CA SER A 555 72.57 20.14 69.54
C SER A 555 72.99 21.32 70.44
N GLY A 556 72.08 22.24 70.75
CA GLY A 556 72.33 23.39 71.62
C GLY A 556 71.14 24.36 71.71
N PRO A 557 71.11 25.32 72.65
CA PRO A 557 70.03 26.29 72.75
C PRO A 557 70.03 27.20 71.51
N LEU A 558 68.89 27.30 70.82
CA LEU A 558 68.75 28.07 69.58
C LEU A 558 69.18 29.54 69.73
N SER A 559 69.06 30.12 70.92
CA SER A 559 69.47 31.50 71.21
C SER A 559 70.98 31.77 71.06
N ALA A 560 71.82 30.73 71.07
CA ALA A 560 73.27 30.83 70.96
C ALA A 560 73.78 30.68 69.51
N ILE A 561 72.91 30.33 68.57
CA ILE A 561 73.26 30.12 67.17
C ILE A 561 73.23 31.47 66.43
N PRO A 562 74.29 31.85 65.70
CA PRO A 562 74.30 33.06 64.88
C PRO A 562 73.13 33.06 63.88
N GLY A 563 72.28 34.08 63.93
CA GLY A 563 71.08 34.19 63.09
C GLY A 563 69.76 33.90 63.83
N MET A 564 69.81 33.28 65.01
CA MET A 564 68.67 33.04 65.91
C MET A 564 68.75 33.86 67.20
N ASP A 565 69.64 34.86 67.26
CA ASP A 565 69.73 35.79 68.37
C ASP A 565 68.53 36.75 68.43
N THR A 566 68.28 37.29 69.62
CA THR A 566 67.10 38.14 69.87
C THR A 566 67.04 39.41 69.01
N SER A 567 68.17 39.96 68.58
CA SER A 567 68.24 41.13 67.67
C SER A 567 67.87 40.77 66.23
N THR A 568 68.37 39.65 65.74
CA THR A 568 68.09 39.18 64.38
C THR A 568 66.64 38.74 64.24
N LEU A 569 66.09 38.03 65.24
CA LEU A 569 64.66 37.68 65.28
C LEU A 569 63.75 38.90 65.32
N LYS A 570 64.07 39.94 66.10
CA LYS A 570 63.29 41.21 66.11
C LYS A 570 63.32 41.93 64.76
N THR A 571 64.44 41.85 64.03
CA THR A 571 64.57 42.45 62.69
C THR A 571 63.77 41.67 61.65
N PHE A 572 63.81 40.34 61.73
CA PHE A 572 62.97 39.45 60.93
C PHE A 572 61.47 39.73 61.18
N LEU A 573 61.04 39.75 62.45
CA LEU A 573 59.63 39.96 62.81
C LEU A 573 59.11 41.32 62.39
N LYS A 574 59.95 42.37 62.35
CA LYS A 574 59.56 43.66 61.77
C LYS A 574 59.26 43.55 60.27
N LYS A 575 60.06 42.80 59.50
CA LYS A 575 59.78 42.54 58.08
C LYS A 575 58.56 41.66 57.90
N PHE A 576 58.39 40.66 58.75
CA PHE A 576 57.23 39.80 58.78
C PHE A 576 55.94 40.57 59.10
N ASP A 577 55.96 41.49 60.06
CA ASP A 577 54.83 42.36 60.37
C ASP A 577 54.46 43.28 59.20
N MET A 578 55.44 43.77 58.43
CA MET A 578 55.18 44.51 57.19
C MET A 578 54.52 43.63 56.12
N PHE A 579 54.97 42.38 55.98
CA PHE A 579 54.32 41.40 55.12
C PHE A 579 52.86 41.14 55.52
N LEU A 580 52.55 41.04 56.81
CA LEU A 580 51.17 40.85 57.29
C LEU A 580 50.27 42.06 57.03
N VAL A 581 50.83 43.27 56.94
CA VAL A 581 50.07 44.49 56.64
C VAL A 581 49.83 44.64 55.12
N SER A 582 50.82 44.28 54.30
CA SER A 582 50.71 44.39 52.84
C SER A 582 51.21 43.11 52.13
N PRO A 583 50.43 42.02 52.15
CA PRO A 583 50.84 40.75 51.54
C PRO A 583 51.02 40.84 50.03
N GLU A 584 50.27 41.74 49.37
CA GLU A 584 50.24 41.91 47.91
C GLU A 584 51.57 42.35 47.31
N VAL A 585 52.39 43.08 48.08
CA VAL A 585 53.71 43.56 47.65
C VAL A 585 54.72 42.42 47.51
N TYR A 586 54.46 41.29 48.17
CA TYR A 586 55.35 40.14 48.22
C TYR A 586 54.91 39.00 47.29
N VAL A 587 54.01 39.29 46.37
CA VAL A 587 53.54 38.35 45.35
C VAL A 587 54.42 38.47 44.10
N LEU A 588 54.79 37.33 43.50
CA LEU A 588 55.51 37.30 42.23
C LEU A 588 54.76 38.11 41.16
N PRO A 589 55.42 39.01 40.40
CA PRO A 589 54.79 39.77 39.33
C PRO A 589 54.06 38.89 38.31
N GLN A 590 54.59 37.69 38.04
CA GLN A 590 54.01 36.69 37.14
C GLN A 590 52.62 36.21 37.58
N LEU A 591 52.32 36.18 38.89
CA LEU A 591 50.99 35.79 39.37
C LEU A 591 49.90 36.82 39.05
N ASN A 592 50.28 38.04 38.68
CA ASN A 592 49.33 39.04 38.19
C ASN A 592 48.92 38.81 36.73
N LEU A 593 49.65 37.97 36.00
CA LEU A 593 49.37 37.59 34.62
C LEU A 593 48.48 36.33 34.51
N LEU A 594 48.10 35.71 35.64
CA LEU A 594 47.18 34.57 35.66
C LEU A 594 45.73 35.01 35.35
N LEU A 595 45.10 34.34 34.39
CA LEU A 595 43.70 34.56 34.00
C LEU A 595 42.70 34.02 35.03
N SER A 596 43.03 32.89 35.66
CA SER A 596 42.16 32.24 36.65
C SER A 596 42.39 32.80 38.06
N HIS A 597 41.38 33.49 38.60
CA HIS A 597 41.41 33.96 39.99
C HIS A 597 41.53 32.80 40.99
N SER A 598 40.93 31.66 40.67
CA SER A 598 41.04 30.44 41.48
C SER A 598 42.49 29.95 41.58
N HIS A 599 43.20 29.86 40.45
CA HIS A 599 44.61 29.46 40.43
C HIS A 599 45.48 30.45 41.23
N LYS A 600 45.28 31.76 41.02
CA LYS A 600 45.99 32.80 41.78
C LYS A 600 45.77 32.67 43.29
N SER A 601 44.52 32.46 43.71
CA SER A 601 44.18 32.28 45.12
C SER A 601 44.78 31.01 45.71
N HIS A 602 44.81 29.90 44.97
CA HIS A 602 45.40 28.64 45.42
C HIS A 602 46.92 28.75 45.62
N VAL A 603 47.65 29.29 44.64
CA VAL A 603 49.10 29.49 44.75
C VAL A 603 49.41 30.40 45.94
N ARG A 604 48.70 31.52 46.09
CA ARG A 604 48.89 32.45 47.19
C ARG A 604 48.66 31.78 48.54
N LYS A 605 47.52 31.09 48.69
CA LYS A 605 47.16 30.42 49.95
C LYS A 605 48.17 29.34 50.32
N ARG A 606 48.54 28.46 49.39
CA ARG A 606 49.51 27.38 49.64
C ARG A 606 50.89 27.94 49.99
N ALA A 607 51.34 28.99 49.30
CA ALA A 607 52.62 29.62 49.62
C ALA A 607 52.59 30.29 51.01
N PHE A 608 51.48 30.93 51.37
CA PHE A 608 51.30 31.49 52.71
C PHE A 608 51.24 30.41 53.80
N ASP A 609 50.60 29.26 53.52
CA ASP A 609 50.56 28.11 54.43
C ASP A 609 51.97 27.56 54.71
N VAL A 610 52.87 27.55 53.72
CA VAL A 610 54.29 27.20 53.91
C VAL A 610 54.98 28.16 54.87
N ILE A 611 54.78 29.47 54.69
CA ILE A 611 55.37 30.49 55.58
C ILE A 611 54.76 30.42 56.99
N LEU A 612 53.45 30.18 57.09
CA LEU A 612 52.76 29.96 58.36
C LEU A 612 53.30 28.74 59.11
N ALA A 613 53.60 27.64 58.41
CA ALA A 613 54.21 26.46 59.01
C ALA A 613 55.61 26.77 59.59
N ILE A 614 56.44 27.52 58.84
CA ILE A 614 57.76 27.97 59.31
C ILE A 614 57.61 28.89 60.54
N TYR A 615 56.66 29.82 60.51
CA TYR A 615 56.38 30.71 61.63
C TYR A 615 55.86 29.95 62.86
N ALA A 616 54.99 28.96 62.67
CA ALA A 616 54.45 28.14 63.76
C ALA A 616 55.56 27.31 64.43
N GLN A 617 56.48 26.75 63.65
CA GLN A 617 57.66 26.06 64.16
C GLN A 617 58.55 27.04 64.94
N LEU A 618 58.85 28.21 64.38
CA LEU A 618 59.61 29.26 65.07
C LEU A 618 58.93 29.70 66.37
N TYR A 619 57.61 29.87 66.38
CA TYR A 619 56.84 30.22 67.56
C TYR A 619 56.98 29.16 68.65
N HIS A 620 56.82 27.88 68.31
CA HIS A 620 56.97 26.78 69.27
C HIS A 620 58.39 26.69 69.83
N ASP A 621 59.40 26.83 68.97
CA ASP A 621 60.80 26.73 69.36
C ASP A 621 61.26 27.92 70.22
N VAL A 622 60.76 29.14 69.97
CA VAL A 622 61.05 30.31 70.82
C VAL A 622 60.37 30.19 72.19
N HIS A 623 59.19 29.56 72.27
CA HIS A 623 58.47 29.33 73.52
C HIS A 623 58.94 28.09 74.30
N ASN A 624 59.82 27.27 73.73
CA ASN A 624 60.39 26.12 74.40
C ASN A 624 61.50 26.56 75.38
N PRO A 625 61.38 26.29 76.70
CA PRO A 625 62.36 26.70 77.70
C PRO A 625 63.77 26.10 77.47
N ALA A 626 63.88 25.00 76.71
CA ALA A 626 65.17 24.40 76.35
C ALA A 626 66.04 25.28 75.43
N ASN A 627 65.44 26.25 74.73
CA ASN A 627 66.11 27.05 73.71
C ASN A 627 66.70 28.38 74.22
N GLY A 628 66.56 28.69 75.51
CA GLY A 628 67.34 29.74 76.19
C GLY A 628 66.85 31.19 76.01
N TYR A 629 65.67 31.43 75.46
CA TYR A 629 65.11 32.78 75.29
C TYR A 629 64.58 33.36 76.61
N SER A 630 65.07 34.53 77.02
CA SER A 630 64.73 35.15 78.31
C SER A 630 63.31 35.73 78.39
N ASP A 631 62.74 36.16 77.26
CA ASP A 631 61.36 36.68 77.16
C ASP A 631 60.73 36.33 75.80
N PRO A 632 60.16 35.12 75.67
CA PRO A 632 59.54 34.65 74.42
C PRO A 632 58.38 35.52 73.93
N GLN A 633 57.57 36.07 74.85
CA GLN A 633 56.36 36.85 74.52
C GLN A 633 56.69 38.26 74.00
N ALA A 634 57.80 38.86 74.43
CA ALA A 634 58.27 40.13 73.88
C ALA A 634 58.93 40.01 72.50
N ILE A 635 59.40 38.80 72.14
CA ILE A 635 60.02 38.51 70.85
C ILE A 635 58.92 38.21 69.83
N VAL A 636 58.12 37.16 70.04
CA VAL A 636 57.06 36.73 69.10
C VAL A 636 55.69 37.07 69.68
N LYS A 637 55.10 38.18 69.22
CA LYS A 637 53.89 38.77 69.83
C LYS A 637 52.57 38.12 69.42
N ARG A 638 52.49 37.57 68.20
CA ARG A 638 51.25 37.06 67.60
C ARG A 638 51.24 35.55 67.59
N THR A 639 50.11 34.95 67.95
CA THR A 639 49.95 33.50 67.85
C THR A 639 49.82 33.07 66.38
N PRO A 640 50.19 31.83 66.01
CA PRO A 640 50.02 31.34 64.64
C PRO A 640 48.58 31.43 64.12
N GLU A 641 47.57 31.31 65.01
CA GLU A 641 46.16 31.46 64.66
C GLU A 641 45.78 32.91 64.28
N GLU A 642 46.34 33.89 64.98
CA GLU A 642 46.16 35.31 64.65
C GLU A 642 46.83 35.66 63.32
N VAL A 643 48.02 35.12 63.07
CA VAL A 643 48.73 35.31 61.80
C VAL A 643 47.98 34.69 60.64
N ASN A 644 47.39 33.50 60.82
CA ASN A 644 46.56 32.85 59.80
C ASN A 644 45.31 33.68 59.46
N LYS A 645 44.64 34.27 60.46
CA LYS A 645 43.49 35.18 60.24
C LYS A 645 43.84 36.46 59.47
N LEU A 646 45.10 36.90 59.53
CA LEU A 646 45.58 38.07 58.79
C LEU A 646 46.00 37.74 57.35
N LEU A 647 46.26 36.47 57.04
CA LEU A 647 46.72 36.00 55.72
C LEU A 647 45.62 35.37 54.85
N MET A 648 44.51 34.94 55.46
CA MET A 648 43.26 34.54 54.78
C MET A 648 42.51 35.75 54.26
#